data_AF-A0A1V5Y995-F1
#
_entry.id   AF-A0A1V5Y995-F1
#
_cell.length_a   1.000
_cell.length_b   1.000
_cell.length_c   1.000
_cell.angle_alpha   90.00
_cell.angle_beta   90.00
_cell.angle_gamma   90.00
#
_symmetry.space_group_name_H-M   'P 1'
#
loop_
_entity.id
_entity.type
_entity.pdbx_description
1 polymer ?
#
loop_
_entity_poly.entity_id
_entity_poly.type
_entity_poly.pdbx_seq_one_letter_code
_entity_poly.pdbx_strand_id
1 'polypeptide(L)'
;MSAKKLFTALLCAALVLALLPAAAQAESYPDNLEFDVSEGDLTISNAGDGNLIVTYGTPANTTAPFPNTQNITITGTTATNTVTAESGVVAHITLNGMRIYASSGECAFELEGNASVSLTLSGASILKSGLGKAGLQVPENAALTISGAGALTAASTIDTINGTEGAGIGGAHGGKNGAITISGGTVTATSINGAGIGGGHLGDGGSIEISGGTVITYSNYGAGIGGSGGTGYGGSVVISGGTVITNSNYGAGIGGGATGYGGSVVISGGTVTSESINGAGIGSGYLGESGSVVISGGTVTSESSYGAGIGSGFPAIAVTTVITGGSIKANGGTLAIQGTPTNGADHDNQSLSLAKITIPGITAATRVTALTIPTASYYGTDDIYTDDDGKLYLWLPSGAVVQQARTADTAYDNVSDSLVADTAKPSVTGISPAGPDAAPGGDIVITFNEEMRSEAGSVCLNVDAPLSGGSWNAGKTVYTVPYSGLAYDTAYTVTVSGFADYSGNVMDPDSDYSFTTVKAHPPEPDYIPRTLIDQATGVSVSGSLIHKYAALSAGDLALHSSGNCAASDVIRQRMGYNDHLFLQGKDISLSRGFKGTLTITMPVGAKYNGQIVTILHCAGGALHTYTATVTDGKAVFSVTELSPFAVFASSAVDIPKTGDSGSTLGLWLLCAGTVTIIAELAVNRKRKKTV
;
A
#
# COMPACT_ATOMS: atom_id res chain seq x y z
N MET A 1 -34.12 25.88 -0.42
CA MET A 1 -33.02 26.69 0.19
C MET A 1 -33.05 28.12 -0.39
N SER A 2 -32.24 29.07 0.12
CA SER A 2 -32.27 30.47 -0.37
C SER A 2 -31.67 30.61 -1.78
N ALA A 3 -32.33 31.40 -2.65
CA ALA A 3 -31.88 31.73 -4.02
C ALA A 3 -30.46 32.33 -4.11
N LYS A 4 -29.87 32.74 -2.98
CA LYS A 4 -28.47 33.19 -2.91
C LYS A 4 -27.45 32.12 -3.35
N LYS A 5 -27.65 30.83 -3.05
CA LYS A 5 -26.69 29.77 -3.48
C LYS A 5 -26.73 29.55 -5.00
N LEU A 6 -27.92 29.55 -5.59
CA LEU A 6 -28.13 29.44 -7.03
C LEU A 6 -27.43 30.59 -7.79
N PHE A 7 -27.49 31.81 -7.23
CA PHE A 7 -26.83 32.97 -7.82
C PHE A 7 -25.30 32.87 -7.81
N THR A 8 -24.67 32.30 -6.77
CA THR A 8 -23.20 32.21 -6.70
C THR A 8 -22.62 31.25 -7.73
N ALA A 9 -23.28 30.11 -7.98
CA ALA A 9 -22.83 29.14 -9.00
C ALA A 9 -22.93 29.73 -10.42
N LEU A 10 -24.04 30.39 -10.74
CA LEU A 10 -24.24 31.09 -12.01
C LEU A 10 -23.28 32.29 -12.17
N LEU A 11 -22.93 33.00 -11.09
CA LEU A 11 -22.00 34.13 -11.15
C LEU A 11 -20.56 33.68 -11.44
N CYS A 12 -20.11 32.54 -10.90
CA CYS A 12 -18.80 31.96 -11.23
C CYS A 12 -18.73 31.52 -12.70
N ALA A 13 -19.79 30.93 -13.25
CA ALA A 13 -19.87 30.59 -14.68
C ALA A 13 -19.87 31.85 -15.58
N ALA A 14 -20.51 32.94 -15.14
CA ALA A 14 -20.58 34.18 -15.90
C ALA A 14 -19.28 35.04 -15.84
N LEU A 15 -18.53 35.00 -14.73
CA LEU A 15 -17.36 35.87 -14.55
C LEU A 15 -16.15 35.43 -15.40
N VAL A 16 -16.08 34.15 -15.80
CA VAL A 16 -15.06 33.63 -16.73
C VAL A 16 -15.23 34.16 -18.16
N LEU A 17 -16.38 34.77 -18.49
CA LEU A 17 -16.65 35.33 -19.81
C LEU A 17 -15.99 36.70 -20.08
N ALA A 18 -15.42 37.35 -19.06
CA ALA A 18 -15.07 38.78 -19.10
C ALA A 18 -13.57 39.12 -19.25
N LEU A 19 -12.68 38.12 -19.33
CA LEU A 19 -11.23 38.31 -19.48
C LEU A 19 -10.71 37.56 -20.70
N LEU A 20 -10.92 38.12 -21.89
CA LEU A 20 -10.27 37.68 -23.11
C LEU A 20 -8.82 38.21 -23.14
N PRO A 21 -7.78 37.35 -23.06
CA PRO A 21 -6.45 37.76 -23.48
C PRO A 21 -6.48 38.11 -24.98
N ALA A 22 -5.63 39.05 -25.39
CA ALA A 22 -5.51 39.42 -26.80
C ALA A 22 -5.18 38.18 -27.65
N ALA A 23 -5.87 38.04 -28.80
CA ALA A 23 -5.61 36.96 -29.73
C ALA A 23 -4.16 37.04 -30.23
N ALA A 24 -3.31 36.13 -29.74
CA ALA A 24 -2.17 35.67 -30.52
C ALA A 24 -2.74 35.10 -31.83
N GLN A 25 -2.03 35.30 -32.94
CA GLN A 25 -2.44 34.69 -34.21
C GLN A 25 -2.39 33.17 -34.02
N ALA A 26 -3.56 32.54 -34.06
CA ALA A 26 -3.70 31.11 -33.98
C ALA A 26 -3.50 30.55 -35.40
N GLU A 27 -2.58 29.61 -35.51
CA GLU A 27 -2.20 28.91 -36.73
C GLU A 27 -1.85 27.48 -36.31
N SER A 28 -2.34 26.47 -37.02
CA SER A 28 -2.03 25.07 -36.73
C SER A 28 -0.55 24.80 -37.00
N TYR A 29 0.12 24.17 -36.03
CA TYR A 29 1.52 23.75 -36.13
C TYR A 29 1.59 22.21 -36.08
N PRO A 30 1.34 21.53 -37.22
CA PRO A 30 1.17 20.07 -37.28
C PRO A 30 2.41 19.29 -36.85
N ASP A 31 3.61 19.86 -36.98
CA ASP A 31 4.87 19.24 -36.55
C ASP A 31 4.96 19.08 -35.02
N ASN A 32 4.23 19.89 -34.24
CA ASN A 32 4.07 19.70 -32.78
C ASN A 32 2.72 19.06 -32.41
N LEU A 33 1.90 18.66 -33.38
CA LEU A 33 0.51 18.22 -33.19
C LEU A 33 -0.38 19.27 -32.50
N GLU A 34 -0.14 20.56 -32.79
CA GLU A 34 -0.97 21.67 -32.31
C GLU A 34 -1.91 22.14 -33.44
N PHE A 35 -3.21 22.22 -33.18
CA PHE A 35 -4.23 22.57 -34.18
C PHE A 35 -5.17 23.67 -33.67
N ASP A 36 -5.59 24.55 -34.58
CA ASP A 36 -6.63 25.55 -34.34
C ASP A 36 -7.92 25.17 -35.06
N VAL A 37 -8.99 24.91 -34.30
CA VAL A 37 -10.32 24.59 -34.85
C VAL A 37 -10.97 25.79 -35.57
N SER A 38 -10.40 26.99 -35.50
CA SER A 38 -10.86 28.15 -36.28
C SER A 38 -10.56 28.03 -37.78
N GLU A 39 -9.53 27.26 -38.16
CA GLU A 39 -9.09 27.10 -39.56
C GLU A 39 -10.02 26.20 -40.39
N GLY A 40 -10.73 25.26 -39.74
CA GLY A 40 -11.60 24.28 -40.39
C GLY A 40 -12.03 23.17 -39.43
N ASP A 41 -12.81 22.21 -39.94
CA ASP A 41 -13.12 20.99 -39.19
C ASP A 41 -11.85 20.19 -38.88
N LEU A 42 -11.83 19.56 -37.71
CA LEU A 42 -10.74 18.69 -37.26
C LEU A 42 -11.23 17.24 -37.21
N THR A 43 -10.66 16.37 -38.03
CA THR A 43 -10.95 14.92 -38.02
C THR A 43 -9.72 14.14 -37.62
N ILE A 44 -9.84 13.34 -36.57
CA ILE A 44 -8.80 12.44 -36.06
C ILE A 44 -9.17 11.03 -36.54
N SER A 45 -8.31 10.43 -37.36
CA SER A 45 -8.55 9.14 -38.03
C SER A 45 -7.47 8.11 -37.67
N ASN A 46 -7.83 6.83 -37.73
CA ASN A 46 -6.91 5.72 -37.55
C ASN A 46 -6.08 5.51 -38.83
N ALA A 47 -4.75 5.54 -38.73
CA ALA A 47 -3.82 5.38 -39.85
C ALA A 47 -3.23 3.96 -39.98
N GLY A 48 -3.67 3.02 -39.14
CA GLY A 48 -3.11 1.67 -39.05
C GLY A 48 -1.87 1.58 -38.15
N ASP A 49 -1.51 0.35 -37.76
CA ASP A 49 -0.30 0.02 -37.00
C ASP A 49 -0.06 0.83 -35.71
N GLY A 50 -1.13 1.29 -35.06
CA GLY A 50 -1.07 2.11 -33.84
C GLY A 50 -0.79 3.60 -34.09
N ASN A 51 -1.02 4.09 -35.31
CA ASN A 51 -0.84 5.50 -35.69
C ASN A 51 -2.18 6.20 -35.93
N LEU A 52 -2.16 7.53 -35.82
CA LEU A 52 -3.23 8.45 -36.16
C LEU A 52 -2.80 9.36 -37.31
N ILE A 53 -3.78 9.96 -37.96
CA ILE A 53 -3.63 11.19 -38.77
C ILE A 53 -4.65 12.22 -38.29
N VAL A 54 -4.34 13.50 -38.45
CA VAL A 54 -5.29 14.61 -38.24
C VAL A 54 -5.50 15.31 -39.58
N THR A 55 -6.76 15.47 -39.97
CA THR A 55 -7.18 16.34 -41.07
C THR A 55 -7.70 17.65 -40.49
N TYR A 56 -7.25 18.79 -41.02
CA TYR A 56 -7.50 20.12 -40.47
C TYR A 56 -7.54 21.21 -41.55
N GLY A 57 -8.17 22.34 -41.24
CA GLY A 57 -8.12 23.56 -42.06
C GLY A 57 -9.05 23.57 -43.28
N THR A 58 -9.15 24.74 -43.93
CA THR A 58 -9.92 24.93 -45.17
C THR A 58 -9.08 25.73 -46.20
N PRO A 59 -8.60 25.10 -47.31
CA PRO A 59 -8.79 23.69 -47.70
C PRO A 59 -8.13 22.71 -46.73
N ALA A 60 -8.66 21.50 -46.67
CA ALA A 60 -8.21 20.45 -45.76
C ALA A 60 -6.78 20.00 -46.06
N ASN A 61 -5.96 19.96 -45.02
CA ASN A 61 -4.62 19.37 -44.99
C ASN A 61 -4.64 18.15 -44.06
N THR A 62 -3.78 17.17 -44.30
CA THR A 62 -3.67 15.96 -43.45
C THR A 62 -2.23 15.76 -43.02
N THR A 63 -2.01 15.45 -41.74
CA THR A 63 -0.67 15.15 -41.21
C THR A 63 -0.08 13.87 -41.82
N ALA A 64 1.24 13.72 -41.72
CA ALA A 64 1.84 12.39 -41.78
C ALA A 64 1.31 11.51 -40.62
N PRO A 65 1.26 10.17 -40.77
CA PRO A 65 0.91 9.27 -39.68
C PRO A 65 1.86 9.39 -38.49
N PHE A 66 1.31 9.45 -37.27
CA PHE A 66 2.08 9.57 -36.03
C PHE A 66 1.56 8.61 -34.94
N PRO A 67 2.41 8.10 -34.03
CA PRO A 67 1.98 7.18 -32.98
C PRO A 67 0.82 7.71 -32.12
N ASN A 68 -0.19 6.86 -31.88
CA ASN A 68 -1.39 7.20 -31.12
C ASN A 68 -1.14 7.49 -29.61
N THR A 69 0.08 7.25 -29.14
CA THR A 69 0.56 7.60 -27.80
C THR A 69 0.95 9.08 -27.66
N GLN A 70 1.06 9.82 -28.77
CA GLN A 70 1.32 11.25 -28.73
C GLN A 70 0.05 12.05 -28.42
N ASN A 71 0.24 13.20 -27.76
CA ASN A 71 -0.85 14.09 -27.37
C ASN A 71 -1.04 15.20 -28.41
N ILE A 72 -2.25 15.29 -28.94
CA ILE A 72 -2.70 16.38 -29.82
C ILE A 72 -3.12 17.57 -28.95
N THR A 73 -2.72 18.81 -29.26
CA THR A 73 -3.24 19.99 -28.58
C THR A 73 -4.21 20.72 -29.49
N ILE A 74 -5.43 21.00 -29.01
CA ILE A 74 -6.43 21.76 -29.78
C ILE A 74 -6.75 23.08 -29.08
N THR A 75 -6.75 24.14 -29.87
CA THR A 75 -7.04 25.53 -29.48
C THR A 75 -8.15 26.10 -30.39
N GLY A 76 -8.42 27.39 -30.28
CA GLY A 76 -9.27 28.09 -31.24
C GLY A 76 -10.63 28.54 -30.73
N THR A 77 -11.35 29.29 -31.56
CA THR A 77 -12.75 29.64 -31.33
C THR A 77 -13.51 29.69 -32.65
N THR A 78 -14.62 28.96 -32.74
CA THR A 78 -15.47 28.85 -33.94
C THR A 78 -16.95 28.68 -33.57
N ALA A 79 -17.83 28.91 -34.55
CA ALA A 79 -19.27 28.65 -34.45
C ALA A 79 -19.77 27.69 -35.54
N THR A 80 -18.90 27.29 -36.47
CA THR A 80 -19.24 26.50 -37.66
C THR A 80 -18.48 25.18 -37.74
N ASN A 81 -17.24 25.14 -37.23
CA ASN A 81 -16.36 24.00 -37.38
C ASN A 81 -16.43 23.08 -36.15
N THR A 82 -16.08 21.82 -36.34
CA THR A 82 -16.28 20.72 -35.41
C THR A 82 -15.00 19.93 -35.15
N VAL A 83 -15.02 19.06 -34.13
CA VAL A 83 -13.98 18.05 -33.90
C VAL A 83 -14.61 16.66 -33.93
N THR A 84 -14.05 15.74 -34.71
CA THR A 84 -14.50 14.34 -34.80
C THR A 84 -13.35 13.39 -34.51
N ALA A 85 -13.56 12.46 -33.58
CA ALA A 85 -12.71 11.28 -33.39
C ALA A 85 -13.40 10.06 -33.99
N GLU A 86 -12.88 9.56 -35.11
CA GLU A 86 -13.52 8.50 -35.90
C GLU A 86 -13.57 7.13 -35.18
N SER A 87 -14.41 6.25 -35.68
CA SER A 87 -14.68 4.92 -35.13
C SER A 87 -13.39 4.11 -34.91
N GLY A 88 -13.20 3.63 -33.67
CA GLY A 88 -12.03 2.83 -33.30
C GLY A 88 -10.71 3.59 -33.13
N VAL A 89 -10.73 4.94 -33.14
CA VAL A 89 -9.57 5.77 -32.77
C VAL A 89 -9.27 5.63 -31.28
N VAL A 90 -7.98 5.59 -30.92
CA VAL A 90 -7.51 5.78 -29.55
C VAL A 90 -6.63 7.03 -29.56
N ALA A 91 -6.99 8.09 -28.82
CA ALA A 91 -6.30 9.38 -28.89
C ALA A 91 -6.14 10.07 -27.53
N HIS A 92 -5.01 10.77 -27.38
CA HIS A 92 -4.75 11.69 -26.26
C HIS A 92 -4.84 13.13 -26.77
N ILE A 93 -5.70 13.95 -26.16
CA ILE A 93 -6.00 15.30 -26.65
C ILE A 93 -5.99 16.29 -25.48
N THR A 94 -5.22 17.37 -25.61
CA THR A 94 -5.20 18.49 -24.68
C THR A 94 -6.12 19.61 -25.20
N LEU A 95 -7.11 20.00 -24.41
CA LEU A 95 -7.97 21.15 -24.72
C LEU A 95 -7.43 22.40 -24.03
N ASN A 96 -6.80 23.27 -24.81
CA ASN A 96 -6.18 24.51 -24.34
C ASN A 96 -7.01 25.74 -24.74
N GLY A 97 -8.17 25.90 -24.11
CA GLY A 97 -9.03 27.07 -24.31
C GLY A 97 -9.86 27.04 -25.60
N MET A 98 -10.03 25.86 -26.21
CA MET A 98 -10.85 25.64 -27.41
C MET A 98 -12.32 25.98 -27.15
N ARG A 99 -12.97 26.71 -28.05
CA ARG A 99 -14.40 27.08 -27.92
C ARG A 99 -15.17 26.85 -29.20
N ILE A 100 -16.21 26.04 -29.14
CA ILE A 100 -17.08 25.72 -30.28
C ILE A 100 -18.53 26.03 -29.91
N TYR A 101 -19.21 26.78 -30.77
CA TYR A 101 -20.59 27.24 -30.58
C TYR A 101 -21.49 26.83 -31.76
N ALA A 102 -21.54 25.54 -32.06
CA ALA A 102 -22.39 25.00 -33.12
C ALA A 102 -23.88 25.22 -32.80
N SER A 103 -24.68 25.51 -33.83
CA SER A 103 -26.11 25.83 -33.67
C SER A 103 -27.04 25.21 -34.72
N SER A 104 -26.50 24.65 -35.81
CA SER A 104 -27.26 24.21 -37.00
C SER A 104 -27.58 22.69 -37.06
N GLY A 105 -27.21 21.93 -36.02
CA GLY A 105 -27.39 20.46 -35.95
C GLY A 105 -26.10 19.70 -35.65
N GLU A 106 -24.98 20.39 -35.75
CA GLU A 106 -23.64 19.81 -35.71
C GLU A 106 -23.17 19.57 -34.27
N CYS A 107 -22.36 18.53 -34.07
CA CYS A 107 -21.75 18.27 -32.77
C CYS A 107 -20.45 19.07 -32.65
N ALA A 108 -20.26 19.80 -31.55
CA ALA A 108 -19.03 20.54 -31.29
C ALA A 108 -17.82 19.60 -31.20
N PHE A 109 -17.99 18.46 -30.53
CA PHE A 109 -17.01 17.39 -30.48
C PHE A 109 -17.71 16.02 -30.42
N GLU A 110 -17.59 15.24 -31.48
CA GLU A 110 -18.16 13.89 -31.61
C GLU A 110 -17.07 12.81 -31.47
N LEU A 111 -17.27 11.87 -30.54
CA LEU A 111 -16.65 10.55 -30.62
C LEU A 111 -17.59 9.65 -31.42
N GLU A 112 -17.08 8.95 -32.42
CA GLU A 112 -17.82 7.86 -33.07
C GLU A 112 -17.76 6.56 -32.24
N GLY A 113 -18.57 5.57 -32.61
CA GLY A 113 -18.63 4.30 -31.88
C GLY A 113 -17.26 3.60 -31.79
N ASN A 114 -16.92 3.04 -30.62
CA ASN A 114 -15.63 2.42 -30.32
C ASN A 114 -14.42 3.38 -30.29
N ALA A 115 -14.59 4.69 -30.46
CA ALA A 115 -13.51 5.65 -30.20
C ALA A 115 -13.22 5.73 -28.68
N SER A 116 -11.94 5.87 -28.32
CA SER A 116 -11.47 6.00 -26.93
C SER A 116 -10.58 7.24 -26.81
N VAL A 117 -11.07 8.28 -26.14
CA VAL A 117 -10.40 9.58 -26.07
C VAL A 117 -10.06 9.94 -24.62
N SER A 118 -8.79 10.28 -24.39
CA SER A 118 -8.31 10.86 -23.14
C SER A 118 -8.13 12.37 -23.31
N LEU A 119 -9.04 13.14 -22.73
CA LEU A 119 -8.96 14.60 -22.67
C LEU A 119 -8.15 15.06 -21.45
N THR A 120 -7.19 15.96 -21.71
CA THR A 120 -6.48 16.73 -20.67
C THR A 120 -6.91 18.20 -20.78
N LEU A 121 -7.54 18.72 -19.74
CA LEU A 121 -7.93 20.13 -19.67
C LEU A 121 -6.76 20.97 -19.17
N SER A 122 -6.26 21.88 -19.99
CA SER A 122 -5.21 22.84 -19.63
C SER A 122 -5.69 24.30 -19.62
N GLY A 123 -6.68 24.64 -20.47
CA GLY A 123 -7.36 25.93 -20.48
C GLY A 123 -8.86 25.81 -20.16
N ALA A 124 -9.57 26.94 -20.23
CA ALA A 124 -11.04 26.99 -20.08
C ALA A 124 -11.71 26.83 -21.45
N SER A 125 -12.21 25.63 -21.73
CA SER A 125 -12.75 25.21 -23.03
C SER A 125 -14.28 25.13 -23.01
N ILE A 126 -14.93 25.35 -24.15
CA ILE A 126 -16.40 25.36 -24.29
C ILE A 126 -16.81 24.51 -25.48
N LEU A 127 -17.73 23.57 -25.27
CA LEU A 127 -18.30 22.70 -26.28
C LEU A 127 -19.82 22.84 -26.28
N LYS A 128 -20.34 23.71 -27.13
CA LYS A 128 -21.79 23.85 -27.34
C LYS A 128 -22.18 23.31 -28.70
N SER A 129 -23.00 22.26 -28.69
CA SER A 129 -23.48 21.58 -29.89
C SER A 129 -24.85 22.09 -30.37
N GLY A 130 -25.16 21.82 -31.62
CA GLY A 130 -26.46 22.07 -32.24
C GLY A 130 -27.57 21.13 -31.78
N LEU A 131 -28.70 21.19 -32.51
CA LEU A 131 -29.95 20.51 -32.14
C LEU A 131 -29.77 18.99 -32.00
N GLY A 132 -30.28 18.42 -30.91
CA GLY A 132 -30.28 16.96 -30.68
C GLY A 132 -28.92 16.32 -30.42
N LYS A 133 -27.80 17.07 -30.49
CA LYS A 133 -26.44 16.58 -30.23
C LYS A 133 -26.02 16.88 -28.79
N ALA A 134 -25.23 16.01 -28.18
CA ALA A 134 -24.63 16.33 -26.88
C ALA A 134 -23.54 17.39 -27.02
N GLY A 135 -23.27 18.18 -25.99
CA GLY A 135 -22.20 19.18 -26.00
C GLY A 135 -20.83 18.57 -26.32
N LEU A 136 -20.51 17.46 -25.64
CA LEU A 136 -19.48 16.50 -26.02
C LEU A 136 -20.14 15.13 -26.19
N GLN A 137 -20.18 14.61 -27.41
CA GLN A 137 -20.92 13.38 -27.70
C GLN A 137 -20.05 12.13 -27.51
N VAL A 138 -20.53 11.24 -26.65
CA VAL A 138 -19.94 9.94 -26.32
C VAL A 138 -21.03 8.88 -26.49
N PRO A 139 -21.25 8.34 -27.70
CA PRO A 139 -22.28 7.34 -27.97
C PRO A 139 -21.94 5.98 -27.34
N GLU A 140 -22.91 5.06 -27.33
CA GLU A 140 -22.71 3.68 -26.89
C GLU A 140 -21.47 3.03 -27.54
N ASN A 141 -20.69 2.31 -26.74
CA ASN A 141 -19.38 1.73 -27.07
C ASN A 141 -18.20 2.71 -27.27
N ALA A 142 -18.41 4.03 -27.28
CA ALA A 142 -17.30 4.98 -27.14
C ALA A 142 -16.82 5.07 -25.68
N ALA A 143 -15.62 5.58 -25.47
CA ALA A 143 -15.03 5.82 -24.15
C ALA A 143 -14.39 7.21 -24.08
N LEU A 144 -14.65 7.93 -22.99
CA LEU A 144 -14.11 9.25 -22.71
C LEU A 144 -13.48 9.28 -21.32
N THR A 145 -12.23 9.71 -21.21
CA THR A 145 -11.59 10.06 -19.92
C THR A 145 -11.30 11.55 -19.88
N ILE A 146 -11.69 12.26 -18.82
CA ILE A 146 -11.39 13.69 -18.61
C ILE A 146 -10.44 13.84 -17.41
N SER A 147 -9.37 14.61 -17.60
CA SER A 147 -8.30 14.84 -16.62
C SER A 147 -7.75 16.27 -16.73
N GLY A 148 -6.72 16.60 -15.94
CA GLY A 148 -6.04 17.90 -15.97
C GLY A 148 -6.50 18.88 -14.89
N ALA A 149 -6.20 20.16 -15.08
CA ALA A 149 -6.49 21.23 -14.12
C ALA A 149 -7.31 22.40 -14.72
N GLY A 150 -7.51 22.40 -16.04
CA GLY A 150 -8.36 23.35 -16.75
C GLY A 150 -9.86 23.08 -16.55
N ALA A 151 -10.68 23.75 -17.37
CA ALA A 151 -12.13 23.68 -17.27
C ALA A 151 -12.78 23.32 -18.61
N LEU A 152 -13.91 22.62 -18.56
CA LEU A 152 -14.75 22.30 -19.70
C LEU A 152 -16.20 22.67 -19.38
N THR A 153 -16.81 23.50 -20.22
CA THR A 153 -18.27 23.70 -20.23
C THR A 153 -18.86 23.03 -21.45
N ALA A 154 -19.66 21.99 -21.26
CA ALA A 154 -20.30 21.22 -22.33
C ALA A 154 -21.83 21.35 -22.27
N ALA A 155 -22.46 21.75 -23.38
CA ALA A 155 -23.89 22.05 -23.43
C ALA A 155 -24.55 21.57 -24.74
N SER A 156 -25.73 20.97 -24.63
CA SER A 156 -26.62 20.73 -25.78
C SER A 156 -27.41 22.01 -26.15
N THR A 157 -27.98 22.03 -27.34
CA THR A 157 -29.01 23.02 -27.73
C THR A 157 -30.34 22.30 -27.93
N ILE A 158 -31.34 22.70 -27.15
CA ILE A 158 -32.71 22.17 -27.24
C ILE A 158 -33.43 22.66 -28.51
N ASP A 159 -34.02 21.74 -29.26
CA ASP A 159 -35.08 22.03 -30.22
C ASP A 159 -36.40 22.18 -29.46
N THR A 160 -36.88 23.41 -29.28
CA THR A 160 -38.14 23.68 -28.57
C THR A 160 -39.40 23.31 -29.35
N ILE A 161 -39.28 22.96 -30.64
CA ILE A 161 -40.39 22.56 -31.50
C ILE A 161 -40.56 21.04 -31.44
N ASN A 162 -39.47 20.29 -31.61
CA ASN A 162 -39.48 18.82 -31.67
C ASN A 162 -39.08 18.14 -30.35
N GLY A 163 -38.61 18.90 -29.35
CA GLY A 163 -38.16 18.36 -28.06
C GLY A 163 -36.82 17.61 -28.11
N THR A 164 -36.05 17.76 -29.20
CA THR A 164 -34.80 17.01 -29.40
C THR A 164 -33.64 17.70 -28.68
N GLU A 165 -32.91 16.92 -27.87
CA GLU A 165 -31.75 17.41 -27.12
C GLU A 165 -30.86 16.23 -26.72
N GLY A 166 -29.53 16.44 -26.76
CA GLY A 166 -28.55 15.50 -26.21
C GLY A 166 -28.27 15.75 -24.73
N ALA A 167 -27.29 15.03 -24.20
CA ALA A 167 -26.72 15.32 -22.88
C ALA A 167 -25.81 16.56 -22.90
N GLY A 168 -25.41 17.08 -21.74
CA GLY A 168 -24.26 17.99 -21.68
C GLY A 168 -22.98 17.28 -22.15
N ILE A 169 -22.70 16.11 -21.57
CA ILE A 169 -21.68 15.15 -22.01
C ILE A 169 -22.33 13.76 -22.10
N GLY A 170 -22.22 13.08 -23.25
CA GLY A 170 -22.73 11.72 -23.43
C GLY A 170 -23.60 11.54 -24.67
N GLY A 171 -24.80 10.98 -24.51
CA GLY A 171 -25.64 10.57 -25.63
C GLY A 171 -26.29 11.72 -26.42
N ALA A 172 -26.44 11.53 -27.73
CA ALA A 172 -27.34 12.34 -28.55
C ALA A 172 -28.82 12.08 -28.18
N HIS A 173 -29.76 12.83 -28.76
CA HIS A 173 -31.19 12.54 -28.66
C HIS A 173 -31.50 11.09 -29.10
N GLY A 174 -32.16 10.31 -28.23
CA GLY A 174 -32.43 8.88 -28.39
C GLY A 174 -31.21 7.97 -28.16
N GLY A 175 -30.03 8.54 -27.92
CA GLY A 175 -28.76 7.83 -27.74
C GLY A 175 -28.41 7.61 -26.27
N LYS A 176 -27.99 6.39 -25.95
CA LYS A 176 -27.31 6.06 -24.69
C LYS A 176 -25.89 6.61 -24.72
N ASN A 177 -25.29 6.87 -23.55
CA ASN A 177 -23.86 7.21 -23.50
C ASN A 177 -22.94 5.98 -23.44
N GLY A 178 -21.74 6.15 -23.97
CA GLY A 178 -20.60 5.27 -23.75
C GLY A 178 -19.99 5.43 -22.36
N ALA A 179 -18.80 4.86 -22.14
CA ALA A 179 -18.11 4.99 -20.85
C ALA A 179 -17.56 6.41 -20.66
N ILE A 180 -17.81 7.03 -19.50
CA ILE A 180 -17.31 8.37 -19.15
C ILE A 180 -16.59 8.30 -17.81
N THR A 181 -15.30 8.62 -17.77
CA THR A 181 -14.49 8.68 -16.56
C THR A 181 -13.98 10.11 -16.35
N ILE A 182 -14.10 10.65 -15.13
CA ILE A 182 -13.58 11.98 -14.76
C ILE A 182 -12.64 11.82 -13.56
N SER A 183 -11.38 12.16 -13.75
CA SER A 183 -10.32 12.11 -12.73
C SER A 183 -9.75 13.50 -12.37
N GLY A 184 -10.11 14.55 -13.11
CA GLY A 184 -9.61 15.90 -12.88
C GLY A 184 -10.34 16.99 -13.66
N GLY A 185 -9.89 18.22 -13.48
CA GLY A 185 -10.44 19.44 -14.08
C GLY A 185 -11.74 19.93 -13.44
N THR A 186 -12.26 21.05 -13.94
CA THR A 186 -13.60 21.56 -13.61
C THR A 186 -14.54 21.31 -14.79
N VAL A 187 -15.46 20.36 -14.66
CA VAL A 187 -16.39 19.96 -15.72
C VAL A 187 -17.79 20.49 -15.39
N THR A 188 -18.31 21.39 -16.22
CA THR A 188 -19.69 21.88 -16.16
C THR A 188 -20.47 21.30 -17.34
N ALA A 189 -21.51 20.51 -17.08
CA ALA A 189 -22.29 19.85 -18.12
C ALA A 189 -23.79 20.16 -18.00
N THR A 190 -24.39 20.68 -19.07
CA THR A 190 -25.77 21.21 -19.03
C THR A 190 -26.66 20.74 -20.18
N SER A 191 -27.91 20.45 -19.81
CA SER A 191 -29.02 20.06 -20.69
C SER A 191 -30.35 20.52 -20.08
N ILE A 192 -31.46 20.35 -20.80
CA ILE A 192 -32.82 20.49 -20.25
C ILE A 192 -33.52 19.13 -20.23
N ASN A 193 -33.57 18.41 -21.35
CA ASN A 193 -34.25 17.13 -21.53
C ASN A 193 -33.30 15.91 -21.42
N GLY A 194 -32.06 16.03 -21.92
CA GLY A 194 -31.01 15.03 -21.68
C GLY A 194 -30.48 15.07 -20.25
N ALA A 195 -29.61 14.13 -19.87
CA ALA A 195 -28.85 14.21 -18.62
C ALA A 195 -27.73 15.26 -18.72
N GLY A 196 -27.32 15.85 -17.59
CA GLY A 196 -26.14 16.73 -17.57
C GLY A 196 -24.90 15.96 -18.03
N ILE A 197 -24.61 14.83 -17.38
CA ILE A 197 -23.70 13.80 -17.88
C ILE A 197 -24.47 12.49 -17.98
N GLY A 198 -24.55 11.90 -19.17
CA GLY A 198 -25.21 10.62 -19.38
C GLY A 198 -26.02 10.53 -20.67
N GLY A 199 -27.21 9.92 -20.62
CA GLY A 199 -28.06 9.74 -21.80
C GLY A 199 -28.60 11.07 -22.37
N GLY A 200 -28.68 11.20 -23.69
CA GLY A 200 -29.48 12.26 -24.32
C GLY A 200 -30.98 11.94 -24.20
N HIS A 201 -31.88 12.88 -24.46
CA HIS A 201 -33.32 12.69 -24.22
C HIS A 201 -33.85 11.39 -24.86
N LEU A 202 -34.57 10.56 -24.08
CA LEU A 202 -35.01 9.18 -24.40
C LEU A 202 -33.92 8.08 -24.40
N GLY A 203 -32.66 8.42 -24.09
CA GLY A 203 -31.55 7.48 -23.91
C GLY A 203 -31.28 7.12 -22.45
N ASP A 204 -30.71 5.94 -22.23
CA ASP A 204 -30.27 5.48 -20.91
C ASP A 204 -28.93 6.10 -20.50
N GLY A 205 -28.74 6.26 -19.19
CA GLY A 205 -27.42 6.39 -18.58
C GLY A 205 -26.61 5.11 -18.80
N GLY A 206 -25.38 5.28 -19.27
CA GLY A 206 -24.38 4.23 -19.44
C GLY A 206 -23.54 4.04 -18.17
N SER A 207 -22.22 3.90 -18.35
CA SER A 207 -21.25 3.81 -17.25
C SER A 207 -20.58 5.16 -17.03
N ILE A 208 -20.66 5.70 -15.81
CA ILE A 208 -20.09 7.00 -15.43
C ILE A 208 -19.26 6.81 -14.15
N GLU A 209 -17.99 7.17 -14.17
CA GLU A 209 -17.07 7.09 -13.03
C GLU A 209 -16.46 8.47 -12.73
N ILE A 210 -16.49 8.89 -11.48
CA ILE A 210 -15.87 10.14 -11.00
C ILE A 210 -14.94 9.82 -9.84
N SER A 211 -13.64 9.99 -10.05
CA SER A 211 -12.58 9.78 -9.05
C SER A 211 -11.89 11.07 -8.61
N GLY A 212 -12.13 12.19 -9.31
CA GLY A 212 -11.50 13.47 -9.00
C GLY A 212 -12.07 14.65 -9.79
N GLY A 213 -11.49 15.83 -9.57
CA GLY A 213 -11.95 17.08 -10.16
C GLY A 213 -13.19 17.68 -9.48
N THR A 214 -13.76 18.70 -10.14
CA THR A 214 -15.01 19.36 -9.74
C THR A 214 -16.03 19.19 -10.86
N VAL A 215 -17.09 18.43 -10.61
CA VAL A 215 -18.15 18.13 -11.59
C VAL A 215 -19.42 18.87 -11.19
N ILE A 216 -19.92 19.72 -12.08
CA ILE A 216 -21.12 20.53 -11.89
C ILE A 216 -22.11 20.18 -12.99
N THR A 217 -23.31 19.73 -12.65
CA THR A 217 -24.34 19.38 -13.64
C THR A 217 -25.66 20.08 -13.40
N TYR A 218 -26.32 20.43 -14.51
CA TYR A 218 -27.68 20.97 -14.50
C TYR A 218 -28.53 20.29 -15.57
N SER A 219 -29.73 19.88 -15.17
CA SER A 219 -30.78 19.35 -16.04
C SER A 219 -32.15 19.85 -15.57
N ASN A 220 -33.19 19.72 -16.40
CA ASN A 220 -34.58 19.93 -15.98
C ASN A 220 -35.33 18.59 -15.84
N TYR A 221 -35.29 17.73 -16.87
CA TYR A 221 -36.01 16.45 -16.93
C TYR A 221 -35.12 15.22 -16.88
N GLY A 222 -33.90 15.27 -17.43
CA GLY A 222 -32.90 14.23 -17.18
C GLY A 222 -32.31 14.33 -15.78
N ALA A 223 -31.52 13.34 -15.39
CA ALA A 223 -30.71 13.44 -14.19
C ALA A 223 -29.61 14.50 -14.34
N GLY A 224 -29.06 14.99 -13.23
CA GLY A 224 -27.80 15.71 -13.28
C GLY A 224 -26.69 14.79 -13.80
N ILE A 225 -26.59 13.58 -13.25
CA ILE A 225 -25.71 12.50 -13.73
C ILE A 225 -26.54 11.20 -13.86
N GLY A 226 -26.54 10.58 -15.04
CA GLY A 226 -27.20 9.29 -15.30
C GLY A 226 -28.22 9.30 -16.44
N GLY A 227 -29.48 9.00 -16.14
CA GLY A 227 -30.56 8.78 -17.11
C GLY A 227 -31.19 10.05 -17.67
N SER A 228 -31.71 9.99 -18.89
CA SER A 228 -32.35 11.14 -19.55
C SER A 228 -33.83 11.32 -19.20
N GLY A 229 -34.40 12.48 -19.55
CA GLY A 229 -35.81 12.78 -19.38
C GLY A 229 -36.72 11.77 -20.11
N GLY A 230 -37.92 11.56 -19.55
CA GLY A 230 -38.75 10.43 -19.93
C GLY A 230 -38.28 9.15 -19.24
N THR A 231 -38.25 8.04 -19.96
CA THR A 231 -38.02 6.68 -19.44
C THR A 231 -36.54 6.29 -19.32
N GLY A 232 -35.60 7.23 -19.46
CA GLY A 232 -34.15 6.93 -19.47
C GLY A 232 -33.66 6.37 -18.14
N TYR A 233 -33.18 5.12 -18.14
CA TYR A 233 -32.70 4.44 -16.94
C TYR A 233 -31.41 5.10 -16.43
N GLY A 234 -31.18 5.10 -15.12
CA GLY A 234 -30.07 5.83 -14.49
C GLY A 234 -28.66 5.33 -14.81
N GLY A 235 -28.53 4.12 -15.34
CA GLY A 235 -27.23 3.50 -15.65
C GLY A 235 -26.47 3.03 -14.42
N SER A 236 -25.14 3.10 -14.51
CA SER A 236 -24.22 2.83 -13.41
C SER A 236 -23.36 4.07 -13.15
N VAL A 237 -23.51 4.68 -11.98
CA VAL A 237 -22.75 5.85 -11.54
C VAL A 237 -21.89 5.47 -10.34
N VAL A 238 -20.57 5.66 -10.46
CA VAL A 238 -19.59 5.40 -9.40
C VAL A 238 -18.87 6.71 -9.05
N ILE A 239 -18.88 7.09 -7.77
CA ILE A 239 -18.18 8.27 -7.25
C ILE A 239 -17.22 7.81 -6.15
N SER A 240 -15.92 7.86 -6.44
CA SER A 240 -14.85 7.48 -5.52
C SER A 240 -14.03 8.67 -5.00
N GLY A 241 -14.24 9.87 -5.56
CA GLY A 241 -13.52 11.08 -5.16
C GLY A 241 -14.04 12.34 -5.85
N GLY A 242 -13.36 13.47 -5.59
CA GLY A 242 -13.68 14.77 -6.19
C GLY A 242 -14.83 15.52 -5.50
N THR A 243 -15.25 16.63 -6.11
CA THR A 243 -16.41 17.43 -5.69
C THR A 243 -17.50 17.33 -6.76
N VAL A 244 -18.65 16.77 -6.42
CA VAL A 244 -19.78 16.56 -7.36
C VAL A 244 -20.98 17.38 -6.91
N ILE A 245 -21.48 18.26 -7.78
CA ILE A 245 -22.61 19.15 -7.52
C ILE A 245 -23.64 18.98 -8.64
N THR A 246 -24.77 18.34 -8.36
CA THR A 246 -25.80 18.06 -9.36
C THR A 246 -27.11 18.75 -9.04
N ASN A 247 -27.79 19.27 -10.06
CA ASN A 247 -29.09 19.91 -9.94
C ASN A 247 -30.05 19.37 -11.01
N SER A 248 -31.25 18.95 -10.60
CA SER A 248 -32.36 18.61 -11.52
C SER A 248 -33.70 19.12 -10.99
N ASN A 249 -34.72 19.26 -11.85
CA ASN A 249 -36.08 19.63 -11.41
C ASN A 249 -37.03 18.43 -11.36
N TYR A 250 -36.92 17.48 -12.31
CA TYR A 250 -37.77 16.30 -12.39
C TYR A 250 -36.98 14.98 -12.42
N GLY A 251 -35.78 14.96 -12.98
CA GLY A 251 -34.86 13.82 -12.79
C GLY A 251 -34.28 13.80 -11.37
N ALA A 252 -33.55 12.73 -11.05
CA ALA A 252 -32.72 12.72 -9.86
C ALA A 252 -31.54 13.72 -10.00
N GLY A 253 -30.93 14.14 -8.89
CA GLY A 253 -29.61 14.78 -8.97
C GLY A 253 -28.59 13.79 -9.56
N ILE A 254 -28.54 12.58 -8.99
CA ILE A 254 -27.75 11.44 -9.49
C ILE A 254 -28.66 10.21 -9.60
N GLY A 255 -28.65 9.55 -10.78
CA GLY A 255 -29.39 8.32 -11.06
C GLY A 255 -30.37 8.48 -12.23
N GLY A 256 -31.64 8.15 -12.03
CA GLY A 256 -32.66 8.12 -13.09
C GLY A 256 -33.14 9.50 -13.55
N GLY A 257 -33.46 9.65 -14.83
CA GLY A 257 -34.23 10.80 -15.32
C GLY A 257 -35.69 10.72 -14.88
N ALA A 258 -36.52 11.70 -15.28
CA ALA A 258 -37.87 11.93 -14.74
C ALA A 258 -38.67 10.64 -14.45
N THR A 259 -39.16 9.94 -15.47
CA THR A 259 -39.90 8.68 -15.28
C THR A 259 -39.00 7.45 -15.46
N GLY A 260 -37.70 7.61 -15.25
CA GLY A 260 -36.68 6.58 -15.43
C GLY A 260 -36.33 5.88 -14.12
N TYR A 261 -35.94 4.61 -14.20
CA TYR A 261 -35.48 3.85 -13.03
C TYR A 261 -34.16 4.44 -12.51
N GLY A 262 -33.96 4.42 -11.19
CA GLY A 262 -32.79 5.06 -10.56
C GLY A 262 -31.41 4.49 -10.95
N GLY A 263 -31.35 3.29 -11.53
CA GLY A 263 -30.09 2.64 -11.90
C GLY A 263 -29.32 2.08 -10.69
N SER A 264 -27.99 2.11 -10.77
CA SER A 264 -27.08 1.77 -9.68
C SER A 264 -26.19 2.97 -9.37
N VAL A 265 -26.21 3.44 -8.13
CA VAL A 265 -25.36 4.54 -7.64
C VAL A 265 -24.47 4.02 -6.51
N VAL A 266 -23.15 4.14 -6.68
CA VAL A 266 -22.15 3.76 -5.68
C VAL A 266 -21.31 4.98 -5.31
N ILE A 267 -21.26 5.32 -4.03
CA ILE A 267 -20.44 6.43 -3.51
C ILE A 267 -19.50 5.88 -2.44
N SER A 268 -18.20 5.92 -2.69
CA SER A 268 -17.16 5.48 -1.75
C SER A 268 -16.25 6.60 -1.25
N GLY A 269 -16.36 7.81 -1.80
CA GLY A 269 -15.52 8.96 -1.44
C GLY A 269 -16.01 10.27 -2.06
N GLY A 270 -15.21 11.32 -1.93
CA GLY A 270 -15.53 12.66 -2.43
C GLY A 270 -16.57 13.44 -1.60
N THR A 271 -16.85 14.66 -2.06
CA THR A 271 -17.91 15.53 -1.53
C THR A 271 -19.03 15.63 -2.56
N VAL A 272 -20.20 15.12 -2.24
CA VAL A 272 -21.36 15.03 -3.15
C VAL A 272 -22.49 15.92 -2.63
N THR A 273 -22.93 16.87 -3.44
CA THR A 273 -24.13 17.69 -3.19
C THR A 273 -25.12 17.43 -4.33
N SER A 274 -26.26 16.80 -4.02
CA SER A 274 -27.20 16.31 -5.01
C SER A 274 -28.60 16.87 -4.75
N GLU A 275 -29.05 17.83 -5.55
CA GLU A 275 -30.32 18.55 -5.35
C GLU A 275 -31.34 18.20 -6.46
N SER A 276 -32.59 17.92 -6.07
CA SER A 276 -33.74 17.85 -6.98
C SER A 276 -34.97 18.60 -6.44
N ILE A 277 -35.95 18.88 -7.30
CA ILE A 277 -37.26 19.41 -6.86
C ILE A 277 -38.27 18.26 -6.72
N ASN A 278 -38.53 17.51 -7.80
CA ASN A 278 -39.56 16.45 -7.84
C ASN A 278 -38.98 15.02 -7.88
N GLY A 279 -37.75 14.86 -8.36
CA GLY A 279 -37.00 13.62 -8.28
C GLY A 279 -36.37 13.44 -6.89
N ALA A 280 -35.67 12.33 -6.68
CA ALA A 280 -34.80 12.18 -5.52
C ALA A 280 -33.55 13.06 -5.63
N GLY A 281 -32.91 13.39 -4.51
CA GLY A 281 -31.55 13.92 -4.55
C GLY A 281 -30.61 12.87 -5.19
N ILE A 282 -30.62 11.64 -4.67
CA ILE A 282 -29.93 10.48 -5.25
C ILE A 282 -30.94 9.32 -5.41
N GLY A 283 -31.00 8.72 -6.60
CA GLY A 283 -31.87 7.59 -6.91
C GLY A 283 -32.71 7.82 -8.18
N SER A 284 -34.04 7.81 -8.10
CA SER A 284 -34.91 7.96 -9.29
C SER A 284 -35.61 9.33 -9.41
N GLY A 285 -36.08 9.65 -10.62
CA GLY A 285 -36.83 10.88 -10.89
C GLY A 285 -38.30 10.84 -10.48
N TYR A 286 -39.04 11.88 -10.89
CA TYR A 286 -40.48 12.04 -10.74
C TYR A 286 -41.31 10.94 -11.44
N LEU A 287 -42.05 10.16 -10.66
CA LEU A 287 -42.71 8.89 -11.04
C LEU A 287 -41.74 7.72 -11.37
N GLY A 288 -40.42 7.91 -11.27
CA GLY A 288 -39.44 6.87 -11.56
C GLY A 288 -39.35 5.82 -10.45
N GLU A 289 -39.31 4.54 -10.81
CA GLU A 289 -39.04 3.46 -9.86
C GLU A 289 -37.59 3.51 -9.32
N SER A 290 -37.38 3.10 -8.08
CA SER A 290 -36.09 3.24 -7.40
C SER A 290 -34.95 2.45 -8.05
N GLY A 291 -33.73 2.97 -7.92
CA GLY A 291 -32.50 2.21 -8.16
C GLY A 291 -31.93 1.56 -6.90
N SER A 292 -30.74 0.98 -7.02
CA SER A 292 -29.89 0.61 -5.89
C SER A 292 -28.97 1.78 -5.55
N VAL A 293 -28.85 2.11 -4.26
CA VAL A 293 -27.91 3.12 -3.76
C VAL A 293 -27.03 2.48 -2.69
N VAL A 294 -25.71 2.56 -2.88
CA VAL A 294 -24.69 2.06 -1.95
C VAL A 294 -23.76 3.20 -1.58
N ILE A 295 -23.60 3.47 -0.28
CA ILE A 295 -22.70 4.51 0.23
C ILE A 295 -21.76 3.90 1.27
N SER A 296 -20.46 3.84 0.97
CA SER A 296 -19.42 3.33 1.85
C SER A 296 -18.44 4.41 2.34
N GLY A 297 -18.60 5.65 1.89
CA GLY A 297 -17.73 6.77 2.22
C GLY A 297 -18.25 8.08 1.63
N GLY A 298 -17.42 9.12 1.74
CA GLY A 298 -17.69 10.46 1.27
C GLY A 298 -18.54 11.32 2.21
N THR A 299 -18.68 12.59 1.83
CA THR A 299 -19.55 13.57 2.48
C THR A 299 -20.69 13.90 1.54
N VAL A 300 -21.89 13.39 1.86
CA VAL A 300 -23.05 13.40 0.96
C VAL A 300 -24.14 14.30 1.54
N THR A 301 -24.45 15.39 0.84
CA THR A 301 -25.67 16.18 1.05
C THR A 301 -26.64 15.89 -0.08
N SER A 302 -27.83 15.38 0.25
CA SER A 302 -28.80 14.95 -0.76
C SER A 302 -30.18 15.54 -0.44
N GLU A 303 -30.63 16.48 -1.26
CA GLU A 303 -31.84 17.28 -1.00
C GLU A 303 -32.91 17.10 -2.08
N SER A 304 -34.18 16.97 -1.66
CA SER A 304 -35.33 17.08 -2.57
C SER A 304 -36.47 17.89 -1.97
N SER A 305 -37.16 18.70 -2.78
CA SER A 305 -38.30 19.51 -2.32
C SER A 305 -39.59 18.71 -2.16
N TYR A 306 -39.79 17.65 -2.97
CA TYR A 306 -40.98 16.79 -2.94
C TYR A 306 -40.65 15.30 -2.93
N GLY A 307 -39.56 14.87 -3.59
CA GLY A 307 -39.08 13.49 -3.57
C GLY A 307 -38.40 13.12 -2.25
N ALA A 308 -37.71 11.97 -2.25
CA ALA A 308 -36.81 11.61 -1.15
C ALA A 308 -35.45 12.34 -1.26
N GLY A 309 -34.75 12.52 -0.15
CA GLY A 309 -33.34 12.94 -0.21
C GLY A 309 -32.50 11.86 -0.89
N ILE A 310 -32.63 10.61 -0.44
CA ILE A 310 -32.13 9.41 -1.13
C ILE A 310 -33.30 8.43 -1.30
N GLY A 311 -33.55 7.98 -2.52
CA GLY A 311 -34.65 7.05 -2.81
C GLY A 311 -35.31 7.29 -4.16
N SER A 312 -36.62 7.50 -4.16
CA SER A 312 -37.39 7.85 -5.37
C SER A 312 -37.96 9.26 -5.35
N GLY A 313 -38.31 9.76 -6.53
CA GLY A 313 -39.09 10.98 -6.69
C GLY A 313 -40.54 10.82 -6.24
N PHE A 314 -41.33 11.87 -6.44
CA PHE A 314 -42.75 11.87 -6.06
C PHE A 314 -43.63 11.22 -7.16
N PRO A 315 -44.67 10.41 -6.83
CA PRO A 315 -44.95 9.80 -5.54
C PRO A 315 -44.01 8.61 -5.29
N ALA A 316 -43.62 8.42 -4.03
CA ALA A 316 -42.46 7.61 -3.72
C ALA A 316 -42.74 6.09 -3.73
N ILE A 317 -41.88 5.32 -4.40
CA ILE A 317 -41.90 3.84 -4.51
C ILE A 317 -40.68 3.25 -3.76
N ALA A 318 -40.86 2.17 -2.99
CA ALA A 318 -39.88 1.66 -2.02
C ALA A 318 -38.49 1.36 -2.62
N VAL A 319 -37.42 1.61 -1.85
CA VAL A 319 -36.00 1.56 -2.27
C VAL A 319 -35.20 0.62 -1.37
N THR A 320 -34.14 0.00 -1.90
CA THR A 320 -33.06 -0.61 -1.10
C THR A 320 -31.84 0.32 -1.07
N THR A 321 -31.52 0.87 0.10
CA THR A 321 -30.33 1.70 0.33
C THR A 321 -29.39 0.98 1.29
N VAL A 322 -28.13 0.79 0.89
CA VAL A 322 -27.07 0.22 1.73
C VAL A 322 -26.11 1.34 2.14
N ILE A 323 -25.84 1.47 3.44
CA ILE A 323 -24.86 2.42 3.97
C ILE A 323 -23.88 1.68 4.87
N THR A 324 -22.61 1.71 4.49
CA THR A 324 -21.49 1.11 5.24
C THR A 324 -20.42 2.12 5.60
N GLY A 325 -20.63 3.42 5.35
CA GLY A 325 -19.71 4.48 5.73
C GLY A 325 -20.20 5.87 5.31
N GLY A 326 -19.36 6.88 5.50
CA GLY A 326 -19.62 8.27 5.07
C GLY A 326 -20.40 9.14 6.07
N SER A 327 -20.56 10.42 5.73
CA SER A 327 -21.41 11.38 6.44
C SER A 327 -22.53 11.86 5.51
N ILE A 328 -23.76 11.39 5.74
CA ILE A 328 -24.89 11.51 4.82
C ILE A 328 -26.02 12.37 5.42
N LYS A 329 -26.05 13.64 5.00
CA LYS A 329 -27.08 14.64 5.29
C LYS A 329 -28.16 14.59 4.21
N ALA A 330 -29.09 13.66 4.33
CA ALA A 330 -30.23 13.54 3.42
C ALA A 330 -31.47 14.31 3.94
N ASN A 331 -32.18 15.01 3.05
CA ASN A 331 -33.42 15.71 3.35
C ASN A 331 -34.36 15.63 2.13
N GLY A 332 -35.63 15.28 2.34
CA GLY A 332 -36.59 15.15 1.24
C GLY A 332 -37.98 15.54 1.68
N GLY A 333 -38.74 16.17 0.78
CA GLY A 333 -40.13 16.57 1.03
C GLY A 333 -41.04 15.39 1.38
N THR A 334 -40.76 14.19 0.87
CA THR A 334 -41.42 12.95 1.30
C THR A 334 -40.69 12.28 2.46
N LEU A 335 -39.39 11.98 2.31
CA LEU A 335 -38.54 11.32 3.32
C LEU A 335 -37.07 11.73 3.16
N ALA A 336 -36.29 11.74 4.24
CA ALA A 336 -34.84 11.95 4.17
C ALA A 336 -34.15 10.83 3.37
N ILE A 337 -34.32 9.58 3.81
CA ILE A 337 -34.03 8.37 3.04
C ILE A 337 -35.32 7.57 2.98
N GLN A 338 -35.65 7.04 1.80
CA GLN A 338 -36.85 6.22 1.62
C GLN A 338 -36.58 4.75 1.93
N GLY A 339 -37.50 4.16 2.70
CA GLY A 339 -37.26 2.86 3.31
C GLY A 339 -36.31 2.97 4.50
N THR A 340 -35.97 1.82 5.09
CA THR A 340 -34.98 1.75 6.16
C THR A 340 -33.63 1.37 5.54
N PRO A 341 -32.59 2.23 5.56
CA PRO A 341 -31.28 1.83 5.07
C PRO A 341 -30.70 0.70 5.93
N THR A 342 -29.90 -0.18 5.34
CA THR A 342 -29.21 -1.27 6.04
C THR A 342 -27.70 -1.18 5.85
N ASN A 343 -26.94 -1.90 6.67
CA ASN A 343 -25.50 -2.10 6.47
C ASN A 343 -25.15 -3.21 5.44
N GLY A 344 -26.14 -3.69 4.67
CA GLY A 344 -25.93 -4.69 3.62
C GLY A 344 -25.77 -6.13 4.14
N ALA A 345 -25.71 -7.07 3.19
CA ALA A 345 -25.75 -8.50 3.49
C ALA A 345 -24.50 -9.03 4.21
N ASP A 346 -23.33 -8.43 3.96
CA ASP A 346 -22.07 -8.81 4.59
C ASP A 346 -22.00 -8.44 6.08
N HIS A 347 -23.00 -7.68 6.59
CA HIS A 347 -23.12 -7.20 7.96
C HIS A 347 -24.51 -7.48 8.55
N ASP A 348 -25.13 -8.60 8.16
CA ASP A 348 -26.43 -9.11 8.64
C ASP A 348 -27.68 -8.28 8.29
N ASN A 349 -27.59 -7.31 7.36
CA ASN A 349 -28.68 -6.41 6.97
C ASN A 349 -29.36 -5.68 8.15
N GLN A 350 -28.58 -5.29 9.16
CA GLN A 350 -29.07 -4.51 10.29
C GLN A 350 -29.64 -3.16 9.81
N SER A 351 -30.84 -2.83 10.28
CA SER A 351 -31.47 -1.52 10.06
C SER A 351 -30.67 -0.39 10.71
N LEU A 352 -30.49 0.70 9.97
CA LEU A 352 -29.72 1.86 10.39
C LEU A 352 -30.60 3.05 10.79
N SER A 353 -30.05 3.92 11.63
CA SER A 353 -30.66 5.17 12.07
C SER A 353 -29.65 6.31 12.06
N LEU A 354 -30.13 7.54 11.84
CA LEU A 354 -29.27 8.72 11.78
C LEU A 354 -28.77 9.14 13.17
N ALA A 355 -27.48 8.94 13.43
CA ALA A 355 -26.74 9.52 14.53
C ALA A 355 -26.11 10.85 14.10
N LYS A 356 -26.46 11.94 14.81
CA LYS A 356 -25.85 13.26 14.60
C LYS A 356 -24.76 13.46 15.65
N ILE A 357 -23.51 13.40 15.23
CA ILE A 357 -22.34 13.57 16.10
C ILE A 357 -21.80 14.98 15.91
N THR A 358 -21.41 15.66 16.98
CA THR A 358 -20.76 16.98 16.90
C THR A 358 -19.34 16.86 17.39
N ILE A 359 -18.37 17.30 16.57
CA ILE A 359 -16.97 17.43 16.97
C ILE A 359 -16.80 18.84 17.54
N PRO A 360 -16.44 19.01 18.83
CA PRO A 360 -16.34 20.33 19.45
C PRO A 360 -15.17 21.15 18.89
N GLY A 361 -15.33 22.48 18.91
CA GLY A 361 -14.29 23.43 18.50
C GLY A 361 -14.18 23.67 16.98
N ILE A 362 -14.90 22.90 16.16
CA ILE A 362 -14.91 23.06 14.70
C ILE A 362 -15.77 24.27 14.29
N THR A 363 -15.29 25.06 13.32
CA THR A 363 -15.94 26.29 12.81
C THR A 363 -15.98 26.39 11.28
N ALA A 364 -15.52 25.35 10.59
CA ALA A 364 -15.56 25.18 9.14
C ALA A 364 -15.47 23.67 8.83
N ALA A 365 -15.98 23.23 7.68
CA ALA A 365 -15.92 21.84 7.24
C ALA A 365 -14.51 21.23 7.39
N THR A 366 -14.36 20.26 8.31
CA THR A 366 -13.06 19.69 8.72
C THR A 366 -13.02 18.20 8.43
N ARG A 367 -11.91 17.72 7.85
CA ARG A 367 -11.74 16.30 7.52
C ARG A 367 -11.62 15.47 8.81
N VAL A 368 -12.41 14.40 8.87
CA VAL A 368 -12.31 13.38 9.91
C VAL A 368 -11.49 12.23 9.33
N THR A 369 -10.39 11.90 9.98
CA THR A 369 -9.39 10.93 9.49
C THR A 369 -9.68 9.51 9.96
N ALA A 370 -10.37 9.36 11.10
CA ALA A 370 -10.81 8.07 11.62
C ALA A 370 -12.03 8.22 12.55
N LEU A 371 -12.82 7.15 12.66
CA LEU A 371 -13.88 6.97 13.66
C LEU A 371 -13.74 5.57 14.28
N THR A 372 -13.80 5.48 15.60
CA THR A 372 -13.81 4.21 16.33
C THR A 372 -15.23 3.91 16.77
N ILE A 373 -15.88 2.94 16.11
CA ILE A 373 -17.27 2.51 16.38
C ILE A 373 -17.24 1.00 16.65
N PRO A 374 -17.08 0.53 17.90
CA PRO A 374 -16.74 -0.88 18.16
C PRO A 374 -17.74 -1.91 17.62
N THR A 375 -19.03 -1.58 17.60
CA THR A 375 -20.12 -2.43 17.08
C THR A 375 -20.39 -2.25 15.58
N ALA A 376 -19.69 -1.32 14.92
CA ALA A 376 -19.75 -1.08 13.48
C ALA A 376 -18.34 -0.78 12.95
N SER A 377 -17.37 -1.65 13.23
CA SER A 377 -15.96 -1.50 12.84
C SER A 377 -15.72 -1.51 11.32
N TYR A 378 -16.75 -1.87 10.53
CA TYR A 378 -16.77 -1.77 9.08
C TYR A 378 -17.02 -0.34 8.57
N TYR A 379 -17.37 0.62 9.44
CA TYR A 379 -17.88 1.93 9.01
C TYR A 379 -16.80 2.76 8.29
N GLY A 380 -16.94 2.89 6.97
CA GLY A 380 -15.97 3.58 6.11
C GLY A 380 -15.88 5.08 6.40
N THR A 381 -14.66 5.60 6.41
CA THR A 381 -14.33 6.99 6.80
C THR A 381 -13.64 7.80 5.70
N ASP A 382 -13.50 7.21 4.50
CA ASP A 382 -12.95 7.91 3.33
C ASP A 382 -13.74 9.17 3.03
N ASP A 383 -13.04 10.29 2.87
CA ASP A 383 -13.56 11.63 2.59
C ASP A 383 -14.78 12.08 3.43
N ILE A 384 -14.79 11.71 4.70
CA ILE A 384 -15.69 12.31 5.68
C ILE A 384 -15.18 13.70 6.10
N TYR A 385 -16.06 14.69 5.98
CA TYR A 385 -15.92 16.03 6.51
C TYR A 385 -17.12 16.34 7.42
N THR A 386 -16.90 17.17 8.44
CA THR A 386 -17.99 17.82 9.15
C THR A 386 -18.69 18.85 8.26
N ASP A 387 -19.91 19.25 8.61
CA ASP A 387 -20.39 20.58 8.19
C ASP A 387 -19.69 21.71 8.96
N ASP A 388 -19.99 22.96 8.61
CA ASP A 388 -19.37 24.15 9.19
C ASP A 388 -19.65 24.33 10.70
N ASP A 389 -20.69 23.66 11.22
CA ASP A 389 -21.00 23.62 12.65
C ASP A 389 -20.34 22.42 13.37
N GLY A 390 -19.41 21.70 12.72
CA GLY A 390 -18.74 20.53 13.27
C GLY A 390 -19.56 19.24 13.30
N LYS A 391 -20.69 19.15 12.57
CA LYS A 391 -21.58 17.97 12.64
C LYS A 391 -21.25 16.91 11.59
N LEU A 392 -21.34 15.65 12.02
CA LEU A 392 -21.39 14.45 11.18
C LEU A 392 -22.80 13.85 11.17
N TYR A 393 -23.15 13.21 10.06
CA TYR A 393 -24.45 12.58 9.83
C TYR A 393 -24.27 11.08 9.54
N LEU A 394 -24.05 10.30 10.58
CA LEU A 394 -23.70 8.87 10.46
C LEU A 394 -24.96 8.00 10.48
N TRP A 395 -25.02 6.95 9.67
CA TRP A 395 -26.16 6.02 9.67
C TRP A 395 -25.74 4.69 10.30
N LEU A 396 -26.10 4.51 11.58
CA LEU A 396 -25.53 3.46 12.43
C LEU A 396 -26.60 2.46 12.89
N PRO A 397 -26.22 1.18 13.16
CA PRO A 397 -27.11 0.21 13.80
C PRO A 397 -27.53 0.65 15.21
N SER A 398 -28.63 0.08 15.69
CA SER A 398 -29.10 0.32 17.07
C SER A 398 -28.01 -0.03 18.10
N GLY A 399 -27.74 0.89 19.04
CA GLY A 399 -26.72 0.71 20.08
C GLY A 399 -25.27 0.93 19.63
N ALA A 400 -25.03 1.35 18.39
CA ALA A 400 -23.71 1.78 17.96
C ALA A 400 -23.37 3.19 18.46
N VAL A 401 -22.16 3.34 19.00
CA VAL A 401 -21.66 4.57 19.63
C VAL A 401 -20.27 4.87 19.07
N VAL A 402 -20.05 6.13 18.68
CA VAL A 402 -18.71 6.63 18.34
C VAL A 402 -17.93 6.79 19.64
N GLN A 403 -16.90 5.96 19.84
CA GLN A 403 -16.04 6.00 21.02
C GLN A 403 -14.89 7.01 20.86
N GLN A 404 -14.38 7.15 19.64
CA GLN A 404 -13.34 8.13 19.30
C GLN A 404 -13.57 8.68 17.89
N ALA A 405 -13.23 9.94 17.68
CA ALA A 405 -13.05 10.55 16.35
C ALA A 405 -11.65 11.19 16.26
N ARG A 406 -11.09 11.31 15.06
CA ARG A 406 -9.82 12.01 14.83
C ARG A 406 -9.94 13.00 13.69
N THR A 407 -9.37 14.19 13.84
CA THR A 407 -9.12 15.14 12.73
C THR A 407 -7.66 14.99 12.27
N ALA A 408 -7.07 16.00 11.62
CA ALA A 408 -5.64 15.97 11.30
C ALA A 408 -4.75 16.07 12.55
N ASP A 409 -5.19 16.85 13.55
CA ASP A 409 -4.35 17.30 14.67
C ASP A 409 -4.90 16.95 16.06
N THR A 410 -6.12 16.41 16.17
CA THR A 410 -6.80 16.24 17.47
C THR A 410 -7.56 14.91 17.53
N ALA A 411 -7.39 14.17 18.62
CA ALA A 411 -8.27 13.07 18.99
C ALA A 411 -9.43 13.59 19.83
N TYR A 412 -10.58 12.95 19.71
CA TYR A 412 -11.78 13.27 20.49
C TYR A 412 -12.37 11.98 21.03
N ASP A 413 -12.45 11.88 22.35
CA ASP A 413 -12.99 10.69 23.03
C ASP A 413 -14.40 10.91 23.53
N ASN A 414 -15.18 9.83 23.59
CA ASN A 414 -16.54 9.86 24.11
C ASN A 414 -16.54 9.87 25.64
N VAL A 415 -17.00 10.99 26.20
CA VAL A 415 -17.28 11.15 27.62
C VAL A 415 -18.78 11.42 27.78
N SER A 416 -19.50 10.40 28.27
CA SER A 416 -20.95 10.46 28.53
C SER A 416 -21.78 10.86 27.30
N ASP A 417 -21.63 10.10 26.21
CA ASP A 417 -22.32 10.26 24.93
C ASP A 417 -22.03 11.59 24.20
N SER A 418 -20.94 12.25 24.57
CA SER A 418 -20.45 13.47 23.91
C SER A 418 -18.96 13.34 23.62
N LEU A 419 -18.55 13.72 22.41
CA LEU A 419 -17.12 13.83 22.08
C LEU A 419 -16.54 15.06 22.77
N VAL A 420 -15.42 14.87 23.48
CA VAL A 420 -14.58 15.94 24.03
C VAL A 420 -13.21 15.87 23.38
N ALA A 421 -12.58 17.02 23.14
CA ALA A 421 -11.19 17.03 22.68
C ALA A 421 -10.29 16.44 23.76
N ASP A 422 -9.39 15.55 23.36
CA ASP A 422 -8.41 14.98 24.25
C ASP A 422 -7.39 16.04 24.70
N THR A 423 -7.29 16.17 26.02
CA THR A 423 -6.39 17.10 26.74
C THR A 423 -5.63 16.39 27.87
N ALA A 424 -5.66 15.05 27.88
CA ALA A 424 -4.87 14.27 28.81
C ALA A 424 -3.39 14.41 28.43
N LYS A 425 -2.48 14.35 29.40
CA LYS A 425 -1.05 14.21 29.07
C LYS A 425 -0.68 12.74 29.02
N PRO A 426 0.09 12.31 28.01
CA PRO A 426 0.66 10.98 28.02
C PRO A 426 1.65 10.80 29.17
N SER A 427 1.80 9.56 29.61
CA SER A 427 2.60 9.13 30.75
C SER A 427 3.32 7.81 30.47
N VAL A 428 4.45 7.58 31.13
CA VAL A 428 5.20 6.33 31.00
C VAL A 428 4.59 5.28 31.92
N THR A 429 4.27 4.12 31.35
CA THR A 429 3.73 2.95 32.09
C THR A 429 4.79 1.89 32.39
N GLY A 430 5.95 1.97 31.75
CA GLY A 430 7.11 1.14 32.08
C GLY A 430 8.36 1.46 31.26
N ILE A 431 9.52 1.25 31.87
CA ILE A 431 10.83 1.31 31.22
C ILE A 431 11.60 0.02 31.49
N SER A 432 12.33 -0.46 30.47
CA SER A 432 13.32 -1.54 30.58
C SER A 432 14.66 -1.08 29.97
N PRO A 433 15.83 -1.45 30.52
CA PRO A 433 16.02 -2.23 31.75
C PRO A 433 15.68 -1.42 33.01
N ALA A 434 15.42 -2.12 34.11
CA ALA A 434 15.20 -1.54 35.43
C ALA A 434 15.87 -2.43 36.50
N GLY A 435 16.35 -1.82 37.58
CA GLY A 435 17.01 -2.54 38.68
C GLY A 435 18.48 -2.93 38.39
N PRO A 436 19.03 -3.94 39.09
CA PRO A 436 20.44 -4.32 38.98
C PRO A 436 20.76 -5.16 37.74
N ASP A 437 22.06 -5.33 37.49
CA ASP A 437 22.62 -6.27 36.52
C ASP A 437 22.22 -6.05 35.04
N ALA A 438 22.00 -4.80 34.64
CA ALA A 438 21.86 -4.43 33.23
C ALA A 438 23.20 -4.56 32.45
N ALA A 439 23.13 -4.83 31.15
CA ALA A 439 24.33 -4.81 30.31
C ALA A 439 24.86 -3.37 30.12
N PRO A 440 26.18 -3.16 29.91
CA PRO A 440 26.75 -1.84 29.61
C PRO A 440 26.41 -1.31 28.20
N GLY A 441 25.59 -2.03 27.44
CA GLY A 441 24.99 -1.62 26.17
C GLY A 441 23.78 -2.49 25.85
N GLY A 442 22.79 -1.91 25.19
CA GLY A 442 21.47 -2.50 24.93
C GLY A 442 20.49 -1.41 24.50
N ASP A 443 19.20 -1.62 24.73
CA ASP A 443 18.15 -0.64 24.41
C ASP A 443 17.40 -0.20 25.66
N ILE A 444 17.05 1.08 25.75
CA ILE A 444 15.98 1.56 26.62
C ILE A 444 14.67 1.38 25.88
N VAL A 445 13.76 0.58 26.43
CA VAL A 445 12.40 0.35 25.91
C VAL A 445 11.41 1.06 26.83
N ILE A 446 10.69 2.05 26.30
CA ILE A 446 9.74 2.90 27.02
C ILE A 446 8.34 2.60 26.50
N THR A 447 7.41 2.29 27.40
CA THR A 447 5.99 2.08 27.08
C THR A 447 5.16 3.24 27.61
N PHE A 448 4.36 3.86 26.74
CA PHE A 448 3.41 4.92 27.10
C PHE A 448 2.01 4.34 27.35
N ASN A 449 1.14 5.10 28.01
CA ASN A 449 -0.27 4.71 28.23
C ASN A 449 -1.13 4.76 26.96
N GLU A 450 -0.66 5.42 25.89
CA GLU A 450 -1.46 5.76 24.70
C GLU A 450 -0.61 5.92 23.42
N GLU A 451 -1.27 6.25 22.30
CA GLU A 451 -0.62 6.46 21.00
C GLU A 451 0.04 7.83 20.90
N MET A 452 1.36 7.84 20.67
CA MET A 452 2.18 9.04 20.63
C MET A 452 2.31 9.62 19.21
N ARG A 453 2.53 10.93 19.09
CA ARG A 453 3.13 11.50 17.88
C ARG A 453 4.56 10.99 17.75
N SER A 454 4.94 10.59 16.54
CA SER A 454 6.29 10.10 16.25
C SER A 454 7.36 11.20 16.18
N GLU A 455 7.01 12.43 16.55
CA GLU A 455 7.87 13.62 16.54
C GLU A 455 8.65 13.75 17.88
N ALA A 456 9.31 14.90 18.08
CA ALA A 456 10.42 15.03 19.01
C ALA A 456 10.05 14.90 20.50
N GLY A 457 10.48 13.80 21.12
CA GLY A 457 10.78 13.72 22.56
C GLY A 457 12.27 13.46 22.82
N SER A 458 12.66 13.46 24.08
CA SER A 458 14.04 13.24 24.53
C SER A 458 14.12 12.16 25.60
N VAL A 459 15.13 11.30 25.48
CA VAL A 459 15.51 10.30 26.48
C VAL A 459 16.96 10.58 26.87
N CYS A 460 17.19 10.94 28.13
CA CYS A 460 18.53 11.19 28.67
C CYS A 460 18.90 10.14 29.71
N LEU A 461 20.18 9.80 29.80
CA LEU A 461 20.77 9.19 30.99
C LEU A 461 21.33 10.29 31.89
N ASN A 462 21.05 10.22 33.18
CA ASN A 462 21.52 11.17 34.21
C ASN A 462 21.24 12.65 33.84
N VAL A 463 20.04 12.92 33.32
CA VAL A 463 19.53 14.24 32.86
C VAL A 463 20.25 14.84 31.63
N ASP A 464 21.58 14.79 31.56
CA ASP A 464 22.37 15.56 30.60
C ASP A 464 22.97 14.75 29.43
N ALA A 465 22.81 13.42 29.39
CA ALA A 465 23.32 12.57 28.30
C ALA A 465 22.19 12.05 27.39
N PRO A 466 21.79 12.79 26.33
CA PRO A 466 20.72 12.37 25.43
C PRO A 466 21.12 11.16 24.59
N LEU A 467 20.20 10.20 24.48
CA LEU A 467 20.28 9.05 23.60
C LEU A 467 19.70 9.40 22.21
N SER A 468 20.10 8.64 21.18
CA SER A 468 19.71 8.89 19.80
C SER A 468 19.55 7.59 19.00
N GLY A 469 18.93 7.66 17.82
CA GLY A 469 18.68 6.49 16.98
C GLY A 469 17.48 5.64 17.43
N GLY A 470 16.55 6.21 18.21
CA GLY A 470 15.36 5.50 18.66
C GLY A 470 14.29 5.33 17.60
N SER A 471 13.39 4.38 17.83
CA SER A 471 12.34 3.93 16.90
C SER A 471 11.05 3.58 17.63
N TRP A 472 9.92 3.67 16.93
CA TRP A 472 8.59 3.36 17.45
C TRP A 472 8.09 1.99 16.99
N ASN A 473 7.28 1.32 17.82
CA ASN A 473 6.46 0.21 17.37
C ASN A 473 5.32 0.69 16.42
N ALA A 474 4.69 -0.25 15.71
CA ALA A 474 3.61 0.06 14.76
C ALA A 474 2.39 0.77 15.41
N GLY A 475 2.15 0.55 16.71
CA GLY A 475 1.08 1.21 17.46
C GLY A 475 1.47 2.55 18.10
N LYS A 476 2.71 3.02 17.92
CA LYS A 476 3.29 4.22 18.56
C LYS A 476 3.09 4.34 20.07
N THR A 477 2.98 3.20 20.75
CA THR A 477 2.87 3.08 22.22
C THR A 477 4.20 2.70 22.88
N VAL A 478 5.17 2.23 22.10
CA VAL A 478 6.49 1.81 22.59
C VAL A 478 7.59 2.48 21.78
N TYR A 479 8.49 3.17 22.47
CA TYR A 479 9.70 3.77 21.92
C TYR A 479 10.94 3.01 22.42
N THR A 480 11.82 2.63 21.50
CA THR A 480 13.04 1.87 21.78
C THR A 480 14.25 2.67 21.31
N VAL A 481 15.19 2.98 22.20
CA VAL A 481 16.39 3.77 21.89
C VAL A 481 17.68 3.09 22.40
N PRO A 482 18.71 2.93 21.54
CA PRO A 482 19.94 2.23 21.92
C PRO A 482 20.84 3.06 22.84
N TYR A 483 21.58 2.36 23.71
CA TYR A 483 22.67 2.89 24.51
C TYR A 483 23.88 1.95 24.47
N SER A 484 25.09 2.48 24.65
CA SER A 484 26.31 1.67 24.70
C SER A 484 27.44 2.38 25.43
N GLY A 485 28.47 1.63 25.84
CA GLY A 485 29.67 2.18 26.45
C GLY A 485 29.49 2.65 27.90
N LEU A 486 28.45 2.18 28.60
CA LEU A 486 28.24 2.53 30.00
C LEU A 486 29.30 1.88 30.89
N ALA A 487 29.67 2.58 31.97
CA ALA A 487 30.60 2.06 32.96
C ALA A 487 29.94 0.95 33.77
N TYR A 488 30.70 -0.10 34.09
CA TYR A 488 30.27 -1.21 34.96
C TYR A 488 30.01 -0.75 36.40
N ASP A 489 29.20 -1.52 37.15
CA ASP A 489 28.81 -1.25 38.55
C ASP A 489 28.29 0.19 38.80
N THR A 490 27.73 0.84 37.77
CA THR A 490 27.31 2.24 37.80
C THR A 490 25.79 2.33 37.64
N ALA A 491 25.16 3.17 38.46
CA ALA A 491 23.73 3.48 38.38
C ALA A 491 23.47 4.61 37.38
N TYR A 492 22.40 4.46 36.59
CA TYR A 492 21.93 5.44 35.61
C TYR A 492 20.43 5.70 35.84
N THR A 493 20.07 6.98 35.97
CA THR A 493 18.68 7.43 35.93
C THR A 493 18.28 7.67 34.48
N VAL A 494 17.11 7.18 34.08
CA VAL A 494 16.51 7.45 32.77
C VAL A 494 15.55 8.63 32.92
N THR A 495 15.73 9.68 32.13
CA THR A 495 14.84 10.83 32.07
C THR A 495 14.12 10.85 30.72
N VAL A 496 12.80 10.84 30.73
CA VAL A 496 11.93 10.85 29.55
C VAL A 496 11.14 12.15 29.54
N SER A 497 11.19 12.92 28.45
CA SER A 497 10.55 14.24 28.39
C SER A 497 10.21 14.67 26.97
N GLY A 498 9.33 15.67 26.83
CA GLY A 498 9.04 16.34 25.55
C GLY A 498 8.20 15.55 24.55
N PHE A 499 8.01 14.24 24.73
CA PHE A 499 7.08 13.45 23.92
C PHE A 499 5.65 13.97 24.06
N ALA A 500 4.87 13.88 22.98
CA ALA A 500 3.47 14.29 22.94
C ALA A 500 2.58 13.20 22.31
N ASP A 501 1.31 13.18 22.71
CA ASP A 501 0.27 12.30 22.16
C ASP A 501 -0.15 12.72 20.74
N TYR A 502 -1.18 12.04 20.19
CA TYR A 502 -1.78 12.43 18.91
C TYR A 502 -2.35 13.86 18.90
N SER A 503 -2.91 14.33 20.01
CA SER A 503 -3.53 15.66 20.15
C SER A 503 -2.52 16.80 20.36
N GLY A 504 -1.25 16.46 20.63
CA GLY A 504 -0.17 17.39 20.90
C GLY A 504 0.01 17.74 22.38
N ASN A 505 -0.63 17.03 23.32
CA ASN A 505 -0.39 17.25 24.74
C ASN A 505 0.98 16.67 25.11
N VAL A 506 1.88 17.51 25.61
CA VAL A 506 3.24 17.13 25.99
C VAL A 506 3.24 16.48 27.37
N MET A 507 3.90 15.33 27.51
CA MET A 507 4.09 14.65 28.80
C MET A 507 4.79 15.55 29.83
N ASP A 508 4.49 15.35 31.11
CA ASP A 508 5.36 15.85 32.16
C ASP A 508 6.65 15.02 32.21
N PRO A 509 7.84 15.63 32.44
CA PRO A 509 9.09 14.88 32.49
C PRO A 509 9.09 13.81 33.59
N ASP A 510 9.47 12.59 33.21
CA ASP A 510 9.58 11.45 34.11
C ASP A 510 11.06 11.12 34.34
N SER A 511 11.46 10.94 35.60
CA SER A 511 12.82 10.57 35.99
C SER A 511 12.87 9.51 37.10
N ASP A 512 11.77 8.80 37.33
CA ASP A 512 11.64 7.87 38.46
C ASP A 512 12.29 6.50 38.19
N TYR A 513 12.69 6.25 36.94
CA TYR A 513 13.29 5.00 36.49
C TYR A 513 14.82 5.03 36.56
N SER A 514 15.40 3.94 37.06
CA SER A 514 16.86 3.74 37.06
C SER A 514 17.25 2.27 36.94
N PHE A 515 18.47 2.04 36.46
CA PHE A 515 19.11 0.73 36.42
C PHE A 515 20.58 0.82 36.86
N THR A 516 21.16 -0.30 37.26
CA THR A 516 22.59 -0.42 37.56
C THR A 516 23.19 -1.48 36.65
N THR A 517 24.29 -1.15 35.98
CA THR A 517 25.01 -2.10 35.12
C THR A 517 25.66 -3.22 35.95
N VAL A 518 25.81 -4.42 35.36
CA VAL A 518 26.58 -5.53 35.93
C VAL A 518 27.96 -5.12 36.45
N LYS A 519 28.49 -5.89 37.40
CA LYS A 519 29.89 -5.75 37.85
C LYS A 519 30.88 -6.24 36.80
N ALA A 520 32.01 -5.54 36.68
CA ALA A 520 33.09 -5.96 35.81
C ALA A 520 33.68 -7.31 36.28
N HIS A 521 33.78 -8.29 35.37
CA HIS A 521 34.48 -9.54 35.63
C HIS A 521 36.00 -9.31 35.62
N PRO A 522 36.78 -9.80 36.60
CA PRO A 522 38.22 -9.62 36.61
C PRO A 522 38.90 -10.40 35.47
N PRO A 523 39.95 -9.85 34.82
CA PRO A 523 40.70 -10.57 33.79
C PRO A 523 41.60 -11.65 34.39
N GLU A 524 41.41 -12.92 34.00
CA GLU A 524 42.16 -14.06 34.54
C GLU A 524 43.30 -14.52 33.59
N PRO A 525 44.58 -14.48 34.01
CA PRO A 525 45.73 -14.82 33.17
C PRO A 525 46.19 -16.29 33.32
N ASP A 526 45.25 -17.23 33.40
CA ASP A 526 45.58 -18.62 33.78
C ASP A 526 46.05 -19.52 32.62
N TYR A 527 45.86 -19.10 31.37
CA TYR A 527 46.32 -19.81 30.17
C TYR A 527 47.50 -19.09 29.53
N ILE A 528 48.63 -19.80 29.40
CA ILE A 528 49.89 -19.25 28.86
C ILE A 528 50.54 -20.20 27.85
N PRO A 529 51.43 -19.71 26.96
CA PRO A 529 52.19 -20.57 26.07
C PRO A 529 53.13 -21.49 26.84
N ARG A 530 53.00 -22.81 26.67
CA ARG A 530 53.89 -23.80 27.31
C ARG A 530 54.14 -25.01 26.43
N THR A 531 55.28 -25.66 26.69
CA THR A 531 55.63 -27.01 26.24
C THR A 531 55.85 -27.87 27.48
N LEU A 532 55.15 -29.01 27.56
CA LEU A 532 55.33 -30.02 28.60
C LEU A 532 55.95 -31.27 28.00
N ILE A 533 56.80 -31.96 28.76
CA ILE A 533 57.46 -33.21 28.34
C ILE A 533 57.34 -34.23 29.47
N ASP A 534 56.71 -35.37 29.19
CA ASP A 534 56.70 -36.53 30.05
C ASP A 534 58.10 -37.19 30.01
N GLN A 535 58.81 -37.17 31.13
CA GLN A 535 60.22 -37.57 31.18
C GLN A 535 60.42 -39.09 31.06
N ALA A 536 59.39 -39.90 31.35
CA ALA A 536 59.47 -41.35 31.30
C ALA A 536 59.29 -41.88 29.86
N THR A 537 58.44 -41.23 29.07
CA THR A 537 58.08 -41.66 27.71
C THR A 537 58.69 -40.80 26.61
N GLY A 538 59.13 -39.57 26.94
CA GLY A 538 59.63 -38.58 25.97
C GLY A 538 58.53 -37.92 25.14
N VAL A 539 57.25 -38.16 25.44
CA VAL A 539 56.11 -37.51 24.77
C VAL A 539 56.04 -36.05 25.21
N SER A 540 55.79 -35.13 24.27
CA SER A 540 55.59 -33.71 24.57
C SER A 540 54.31 -33.12 24.00
N VAL A 541 53.75 -32.14 24.72
CA VAL A 541 52.54 -31.40 24.38
C VAL A 541 52.81 -29.91 24.48
N SER A 542 52.61 -29.19 23.38
CA SER A 542 52.85 -27.74 23.27
C SER A 542 51.58 -27.00 22.85
N GLY A 543 51.37 -25.80 23.36
CA GLY A 543 50.23 -24.95 22.98
C GLY A 543 50.35 -23.53 23.50
N SER A 544 49.68 -22.57 22.84
CA SER A 544 49.70 -21.15 23.21
C SER A 544 48.83 -20.82 24.42
N LEU A 545 47.86 -21.67 24.76
CA LEU A 545 46.91 -21.49 25.85
C LEU A 545 46.78 -22.78 26.67
N ILE A 546 47.86 -23.19 27.34
CA ILE A 546 47.84 -24.28 28.34
C ILE A 546 47.75 -23.65 29.73
N HIS A 547 46.90 -24.19 30.61
CA HIS A 547 46.79 -23.67 31.97
C HIS A 547 48.15 -23.69 32.70
N LYS A 548 48.52 -22.58 33.37
CA LYS A 548 49.87 -22.35 33.92
C LYS A 548 50.38 -23.44 34.89
N TYR A 549 49.46 -24.09 35.60
CA TYR A 549 49.69 -25.25 36.48
C TYR A 549 49.28 -26.62 35.92
N ALA A 550 49.03 -26.78 34.62
CA ALA A 550 48.81 -28.12 34.06
C ALA A 550 50.11 -28.96 34.11
N ALA A 551 49.99 -30.24 34.41
CA ALA A 551 51.05 -31.24 34.30
C ALA A 551 50.65 -32.27 33.25
N LEU A 552 51.64 -32.82 32.53
CA LEU A 552 51.45 -33.83 31.50
C LEU A 552 51.63 -35.23 32.10
N SER A 553 50.76 -36.15 31.71
CA SER A 553 50.90 -37.59 31.96
C SER A 553 50.76 -38.33 30.63
N ALA A 554 51.69 -39.23 30.31
CA ALA A 554 51.61 -40.10 29.13
C ALA A 554 51.62 -41.58 29.55
N GLY A 555 50.47 -42.07 30.00
CA GLY A 555 50.26 -43.47 30.38
C GLY A 555 50.31 -44.43 29.19
N ASP A 556 50.40 -45.73 29.45
CA ASP A 556 50.28 -46.74 28.40
C ASP A 556 48.88 -46.74 27.75
N LEU A 557 48.78 -47.30 26.54
CA LEU A 557 47.56 -47.25 25.74
C LEU A 557 46.35 -47.92 26.42
N ALA A 558 45.50 -47.12 27.06
CA ALA A 558 44.21 -47.54 27.57
C ALA A 558 43.12 -47.34 26.49
N LEU A 559 42.63 -48.44 25.92
CA LEU A 559 41.47 -48.42 25.01
C LEU A 559 40.21 -48.83 25.77
N HIS A 560 39.10 -48.17 25.51
CA HIS A 560 37.78 -48.57 26.03
C HIS A 560 37.49 -50.04 25.70
N SER A 561 36.83 -50.77 26.62
CA SER A 561 36.48 -52.19 26.45
C SER A 561 35.83 -52.49 25.10
N SER A 562 36.08 -53.69 24.56
CA SER A 562 35.61 -54.07 23.22
C SER A 562 34.09 -53.93 23.09
N GLY A 563 33.63 -53.27 22.03
CA GLY A 563 32.21 -52.99 21.78
C GLY A 563 31.67 -51.73 22.46
N ASN A 564 32.40 -51.11 23.40
CA ASN A 564 31.96 -49.89 24.07
C ASN A 564 32.40 -48.60 23.34
N CYS A 565 33.28 -48.69 22.35
CA CYS A 565 33.73 -47.54 21.57
C CYS A 565 34.27 -47.96 20.20
N ALA A 566 33.60 -47.54 19.13
CA ALA A 566 33.99 -47.87 17.76
C ALA A 566 35.42 -47.44 17.40
N ALA A 567 35.88 -46.27 17.88
CA ALA A 567 37.25 -45.82 17.64
C ALA A 567 38.31 -46.70 18.33
N SER A 568 38.07 -47.08 19.59
CA SER A 568 38.92 -48.02 20.33
C SER A 568 38.91 -49.41 19.67
N ASP A 569 37.78 -49.85 19.14
CA ASP A 569 37.66 -51.13 18.43
C ASP A 569 38.43 -51.12 17.10
N VAL A 570 38.40 -50.03 16.33
CA VAL A 570 39.21 -49.87 15.10
C VAL A 570 40.70 -49.82 15.42
N ILE A 571 41.13 -49.13 16.49
CA ILE A 571 42.53 -49.12 16.93
C ILE A 571 42.97 -50.56 17.31
N ARG A 572 42.15 -51.28 18.08
CA ARG A 572 42.43 -52.68 18.48
C ARG A 572 42.50 -53.62 17.28
N GLN A 573 41.60 -53.47 16.29
CA GLN A 573 41.66 -54.23 15.04
C GLN A 573 42.94 -53.89 14.25
N ARG A 574 43.33 -52.61 14.16
CA ARG A 574 44.56 -52.20 13.46
C ARG A 574 45.83 -52.78 14.09
N MET A 575 45.86 -52.94 15.42
CA MET A 575 46.95 -53.63 16.13
C MET A 575 47.03 -55.13 15.84
N GLY A 576 45.98 -55.74 15.26
CA GLY A 576 45.92 -57.15 14.91
C GLY A 576 46.12 -57.49 13.42
N TYR A 577 46.30 -56.49 12.54
CA TYR A 577 46.56 -56.74 11.11
C TYR A 577 48.08 -56.80 10.82
N ASN A 578 48.48 -57.72 9.94
CA ASN A 578 49.90 -57.94 9.61
C ASN A 578 50.49 -56.88 8.64
N ASP A 579 49.65 -56.07 8.01
CA ASP A 579 50.04 -55.04 7.03
C ASP A 579 50.39 -53.68 7.66
N HIS A 580 50.23 -53.53 8.99
CA HIS A 580 50.58 -52.34 9.74
C HIS A 580 51.39 -52.68 11.00
N LEU A 581 52.58 -52.12 11.13
CA LEU A 581 53.41 -52.29 12.33
C LEU A 581 53.03 -51.26 13.40
N PHE A 582 52.42 -51.70 14.49
CA PHE A 582 52.19 -50.87 15.68
C PHE A 582 53.53 -50.45 16.30
N LEU A 583 53.74 -49.14 16.47
CA LEU A 583 54.98 -48.56 16.99
C LEU A 583 54.88 -48.27 18.50
N GLN A 584 53.83 -47.54 18.89
CA GLN A 584 53.54 -47.15 20.25
C GLN A 584 52.09 -46.66 20.31
N GLY A 585 51.45 -46.79 21.48
CA GLY A 585 50.28 -46.00 21.82
C GLY A 585 50.39 -45.45 23.23
N LYS A 586 49.76 -44.30 23.49
CA LYS A 586 49.81 -43.59 24.77
C LYS A 586 48.47 -42.95 25.12
N ASP A 587 48.16 -42.99 26.41
CA ASP A 587 47.10 -42.21 27.05
C ASP A 587 47.69 -40.89 27.58
N ILE A 588 47.62 -39.85 26.76
CA ILE A 588 48.14 -38.50 26.98
C ILE A 588 47.06 -37.64 27.65
N SER A 589 47.29 -37.15 28.87
CA SER A 589 46.37 -36.24 29.55
C SER A 589 47.07 -35.04 30.19
N LEU A 590 46.32 -33.96 30.38
CA LEU A 590 46.75 -32.78 31.14
C LEU A 590 45.93 -32.68 32.44
N SER A 591 46.60 -32.45 33.57
CA SER A 591 45.93 -32.33 34.88
C SER A 591 45.02 -31.11 35.04
N ARG A 592 45.06 -30.18 34.07
CA ARG A 592 44.20 -28.99 33.95
C ARG A 592 43.97 -28.68 32.48
N GLY A 593 42.90 -27.93 32.19
CA GLY A 593 42.47 -27.62 30.83
C GLY A 593 43.47 -26.82 29.97
N PHE A 594 43.16 -26.77 28.68
CA PHE A 594 43.82 -25.97 27.66
C PHE A 594 42.76 -25.37 26.73
N LYS A 595 43.15 -24.44 25.86
CA LYS A 595 42.27 -23.87 24.82
C LYS A 595 42.98 -23.91 23.46
N GLY A 596 42.21 -24.13 22.40
CA GLY A 596 42.71 -24.18 21.02
C GLY A 596 43.56 -25.42 20.72
N THR A 597 44.35 -25.34 19.66
CA THR A 597 45.12 -26.47 19.13
C THR A 597 46.40 -26.73 19.93
N LEU A 598 46.66 -28.00 20.21
CA LEU A 598 47.90 -28.52 20.79
C LEU A 598 48.75 -29.19 19.70
N THR A 599 50.08 -29.08 19.82
CA THR A 599 51.04 -29.88 19.06
C THR A 599 51.56 -31.01 19.95
N ILE A 600 51.35 -32.25 19.51
CA ILE A 600 51.80 -33.47 20.15
C ILE A 600 53.08 -33.95 19.45
N THR A 601 54.04 -34.45 20.23
CA THR A 601 55.25 -35.12 19.72
C THR A 601 55.39 -36.48 20.39
N MET A 602 55.43 -37.55 19.61
CA MET A 602 55.58 -38.93 20.08
C MET A 602 56.89 -39.54 19.59
N PRO A 603 57.78 -40.02 20.49
CA PRO A 603 58.98 -40.76 20.10
C PRO A 603 58.61 -42.15 19.56
N VAL A 604 58.93 -42.41 18.29
CA VAL A 604 58.69 -43.69 17.60
C VAL A 604 59.99 -44.41 17.22
N GLY A 605 61.13 -43.72 17.28
CA GLY A 605 62.47 -44.27 17.08
C GLY A 605 63.09 -43.92 15.72
N ALA A 606 64.39 -43.61 15.73
CA ALA A 606 65.12 -43.07 14.57
C ALA A 606 65.16 -43.99 13.34
N LYS A 607 64.93 -45.30 13.50
CA LYS A 607 64.85 -46.27 12.38
C LYS A 607 63.69 -46.00 11.41
N TYR A 608 62.71 -45.18 11.81
CA TYR A 608 61.59 -44.78 10.95
C TYR A 608 61.77 -43.39 10.32
N ASN A 609 62.90 -42.71 10.53
CA ASN A 609 63.14 -41.37 9.96
C ASN A 609 62.88 -41.34 8.43
N GLY A 610 62.15 -40.32 7.99
CA GLY A 610 61.71 -40.16 6.60
C GLY A 610 60.48 -40.98 6.21
N GLN A 611 60.00 -41.92 7.04
CA GLN A 611 58.74 -42.63 6.81
C GLN A 611 57.55 -41.80 7.28
N ILE A 612 56.41 -41.96 6.61
CA ILE A 612 55.12 -41.43 7.07
C ILE A 612 54.50 -42.49 7.98
N VAL A 613 54.16 -42.10 9.21
CA VAL A 613 53.39 -42.91 10.15
C VAL A 613 51.95 -42.43 10.23
N THR A 614 51.03 -43.36 10.46
CA THR A 614 49.60 -43.09 10.68
C THR A 614 49.32 -43.09 12.18
N ILE A 615 48.67 -42.03 12.67
CA ILE A 615 48.25 -41.90 14.07
C ILE A 615 46.73 -42.02 14.12
N LEU A 616 46.25 -43.04 14.81
CA LEU A 616 44.83 -43.21 15.14
C LEU A 616 44.56 -42.64 16.54
N HIS A 617 43.48 -41.89 16.67
CA HIS A 617 43.09 -41.17 17.89
C HIS A 617 41.62 -41.41 18.20
N CYS A 618 41.31 -41.78 19.45
CA CYS A 618 39.94 -41.95 19.93
C CYS A 618 39.51 -40.72 20.74
N ALA A 619 39.10 -39.63 20.07
CA ALA A 619 38.68 -38.40 20.72
C ALA A 619 37.19 -38.48 21.11
N GLY A 620 36.86 -38.44 22.41
CA GLY A 620 35.47 -38.49 22.88
C GLY A 620 34.66 -39.75 22.44
N GLY A 621 35.35 -40.78 21.94
CA GLY A 621 34.73 -41.98 21.34
C GLY A 621 34.70 -42.00 19.80
N ALA A 622 35.00 -40.88 19.13
CA ALA A 622 35.13 -40.76 17.68
C ALA A 622 36.56 -41.07 17.19
N LEU A 623 36.69 -41.62 15.97
CA LEU A 623 37.98 -41.97 15.39
C LEU A 623 38.51 -40.84 14.52
N HIS A 624 39.64 -40.27 14.93
CA HIS A 624 40.42 -39.34 14.11
C HIS A 624 41.69 -40.04 13.60
N THR A 625 42.10 -39.70 12.38
CA THR A 625 43.30 -40.23 11.74
C THR A 625 44.18 -39.07 11.30
N TYR A 626 45.44 -39.08 11.71
CA TYR A 626 46.47 -38.12 11.31
C TYR A 626 47.63 -38.88 10.65
N THR A 627 48.49 -38.15 9.94
CA THR A 627 49.76 -38.66 9.46
C THR A 627 50.88 -37.71 9.84
N ALA A 628 52.09 -38.24 10.06
CA ALA A 628 53.28 -37.45 10.33
C ALA A 628 54.50 -38.11 9.69
N THR A 629 55.38 -37.30 9.09
CA THR A 629 56.71 -37.78 8.68
C THR A 629 57.61 -37.83 9.92
N VAL A 630 58.24 -38.97 10.17
CA VAL A 630 59.14 -39.14 11.32
C VAL A 630 60.45 -38.39 11.07
N THR A 631 60.80 -37.50 11.99
CA THR A 631 62.06 -36.74 11.99
C THR A 631 62.71 -36.86 13.36
N ASP A 632 64.02 -37.11 13.42
CA ASP A 632 64.77 -37.34 14.67
C ASP A 632 64.12 -38.36 15.64
N GLY A 633 63.52 -39.39 15.06
CA GLY A 633 62.83 -40.48 15.75
C GLY A 633 61.47 -40.09 16.32
N LYS A 634 60.88 -38.96 15.92
CA LYS A 634 59.65 -38.40 16.48
C LYS A 634 58.59 -38.15 15.40
N ALA A 635 57.35 -38.48 15.73
CA ALA A 635 56.17 -38.08 14.97
C ALA A 635 55.55 -36.83 15.62
N VAL A 636 55.31 -35.78 14.84
CA VAL A 636 54.73 -34.51 15.32
C VAL A 636 53.42 -34.23 14.59
N PHE A 637 52.35 -33.95 15.33
CA PHE A 637 51.01 -33.71 14.78
C PHE A 637 50.19 -32.77 15.68
N SER A 638 49.12 -32.19 15.15
CA SER A 638 48.30 -31.20 15.86
C SER A 638 46.87 -31.72 16.13
N VAL A 639 46.34 -31.42 17.31
CA VAL A 639 45.05 -31.91 17.82
C VAL A 639 44.31 -30.83 18.62
N THR A 640 42.98 -30.95 18.73
CA THR A 640 42.14 -30.12 19.61
C THR A 640 41.62 -30.87 20.83
N GLU A 641 41.74 -32.19 20.82
CA GLU A 641 41.43 -33.10 21.92
C GLU A 641 42.64 -34.01 22.16
N LEU A 642 42.73 -34.56 23.36
CA LEU A 642 43.75 -35.53 23.72
C LEU A 642 43.12 -36.92 23.81
N SER A 643 43.96 -37.93 23.67
CA SER A 643 43.83 -39.30 24.18
C SER A 643 42.64 -40.20 23.80
N PRO A 644 42.87 -41.51 23.60
CA PRO A 644 44.16 -42.19 23.45
C PRO A 644 44.69 -42.14 22.00
N PHE A 645 46.03 -42.17 21.85
CA PHE A 645 46.72 -42.16 20.54
C PHE A 645 47.46 -43.47 20.28
N ALA A 646 47.40 -43.99 19.05
CA ALA A 646 48.13 -45.17 18.59
C ALA A 646 48.81 -44.93 17.23
N VAL A 647 50.11 -45.18 17.14
CA VAL A 647 50.95 -44.86 15.97
C VAL A 647 51.39 -46.14 15.25
N PHE A 648 51.27 -46.15 13.93
CA PHE A 648 51.56 -47.28 13.05
C PHE A 648 52.45 -46.88 11.87
N ALA A 649 53.39 -47.75 11.50
CA ALA A 649 54.08 -47.70 10.20
C ALA A 649 53.44 -48.70 9.21
N SER A 650 53.52 -48.44 7.91
CA SER A 650 53.11 -49.39 6.87
C SER A 650 54.10 -50.55 6.76
N SER A 651 53.64 -51.81 6.76
CA SER A 651 54.48 -52.96 6.43
C SER A 651 54.88 -52.92 4.95
N ALA A 652 56.18 -52.87 4.66
CA ALA A 652 56.65 -52.90 3.27
C ALA A 652 56.53 -54.32 2.69
N VAL A 653 55.64 -54.50 1.71
CA VAL A 653 55.50 -55.69 0.86
C VAL A 653 55.35 -55.24 -0.60
N ASP A 654 55.88 -56.04 -1.53
CA ASP A 654 56.22 -55.65 -2.91
C ASP A 654 55.10 -55.08 -3.81
N ILE A 655 55.53 -54.22 -4.73
CA ILE A 655 54.81 -53.57 -5.83
C ILE A 655 55.02 -54.42 -7.11
N PRO A 656 54.10 -54.52 -8.11
CA PRO A 656 52.63 -54.40 -8.13
C PRO A 656 51.95 -55.55 -8.94
N LYS A 657 50.63 -55.46 -9.21
CA LYS A 657 50.14 -55.34 -10.61
C LYS A 657 48.66 -54.93 -10.73
N THR A 658 48.37 -54.25 -11.84
CA THR A 658 47.06 -53.73 -12.24
C THR A 658 46.20 -54.77 -12.96
N GLY A 659 44.89 -54.79 -12.64
CA GLY A 659 43.85 -55.45 -13.43
C GLY A 659 43.43 -56.83 -12.93
N ASP A 660 42.30 -56.90 -12.21
CA ASP A 660 41.07 -57.48 -12.78
C ASP A 660 39.83 -57.21 -11.91
N SER A 661 38.65 -57.51 -12.44
CA SER A 661 37.35 -56.97 -12.02
C SER A 661 36.44 -57.94 -11.26
N GLY A 662 35.63 -57.40 -10.33
CA GLY A 662 34.18 -57.68 -10.33
C GLY A 662 33.55 -58.39 -9.12
N SER A 663 32.48 -57.75 -8.59
CA SER A 663 31.30 -58.33 -7.92
C SER A 663 31.46 -58.98 -6.52
N THR A 664 30.46 -59.01 -5.61
CA THR A 664 29.32 -58.13 -5.27
C THR A 664 28.73 -58.58 -3.91
N LEU A 665 27.92 -57.71 -3.25
CA LEU A 665 27.08 -57.94 -2.05
C LEU A 665 27.82 -58.05 -0.69
N GLY A 666 27.38 -57.39 0.39
CA GLY A 666 26.28 -56.41 0.58
C GLY A 666 26.52 -55.55 1.85
N LEU A 667 26.12 -54.27 1.88
CA LEU A 667 24.87 -53.74 2.49
C LEU A 667 24.73 -54.03 4.02
N TRP A 668 24.38 -53.11 4.92
CA TRP A 668 23.98 -51.68 4.87
C TRP A 668 24.78 -50.88 5.97
N LEU A 669 24.45 -49.69 6.53
CA LEU A 669 23.41 -48.64 6.35
C LEU A 669 23.90 -47.33 7.00
N LEU A 670 23.64 -46.13 6.41
CA LEU A 670 23.36 -44.90 7.18
C LEU A 670 22.77 -43.79 6.29
N CYS A 671 21.59 -43.29 6.68
CA CYS A 671 20.86 -42.18 6.06
C CYS A 671 20.58 -41.10 7.11
N ALA A 672 20.35 -39.87 6.62
CA ALA A 672 19.88 -38.67 7.33
C ALA A 672 20.82 -38.07 8.41
N GLY A 673 20.92 -36.74 8.55
CA GLY A 673 20.33 -35.70 7.72
C GLY A 673 20.82 -34.28 8.07
N THR A 674 20.98 -33.47 7.03
CA THR A 674 20.37 -32.12 6.84
C THR A 674 20.54 -31.06 7.96
N VAL A 675 21.33 -29.99 7.72
CA VAL A 675 20.89 -28.63 7.22
C VAL A 675 20.45 -27.72 8.40
N THR A 676 20.84 -26.44 8.56
CA THR A 676 20.98 -25.29 7.63
C THR A 676 21.86 -24.18 8.24
N ILE A 677 22.52 -23.35 7.42
CA ILE A 677 22.49 -21.87 7.60
C ILE A 677 22.30 -21.25 6.20
N ILE A 678 21.40 -20.25 6.11
CA ILE A 678 21.12 -19.47 4.90
C ILE A 678 21.90 -18.15 4.97
N ALA A 679 22.43 -17.71 3.83
CA ALA A 679 22.56 -16.30 3.50
C ALA A 679 22.12 -16.12 2.05
N GLU A 680 21.23 -15.15 1.79
CA GLU A 680 20.56 -14.98 0.51
C GLU A 680 21.46 -14.29 -0.53
N LEU A 681 21.24 -14.62 -1.81
CA LEU A 681 21.38 -13.63 -2.88
C LEU A 681 20.38 -13.91 -4.00
N ALA A 682 19.81 -12.84 -4.54
CA ALA A 682 18.61 -12.88 -5.36
C ALA A 682 18.79 -13.55 -6.74
N VAL A 683 17.69 -14.05 -7.32
CA VAL A 683 17.07 -13.41 -8.51
C VAL A 683 15.71 -14.05 -8.80
N ASN A 684 14.71 -13.19 -8.96
CA ASN A 684 13.32 -13.52 -9.25
C ASN A 684 13.11 -13.79 -10.75
N ARG A 685 12.58 -14.95 -11.16
CA ARG A 685 12.08 -15.15 -12.55
C ARG A 685 10.94 -16.18 -12.67
N LYS A 686 9.75 -15.68 -12.99
CA LYS A 686 8.50 -16.42 -13.30
C LYS A 686 8.63 -17.38 -14.49
N ARG A 687 7.99 -18.56 -14.41
CA ARG A 687 7.35 -19.40 -15.47
C ARG A 687 6.63 -20.56 -14.74
N LYS A 688 5.29 -20.68 -14.65
CA LYS A 688 4.17 -20.75 -15.62
C LYS A 688 4.08 -22.12 -16.35
N LYS A 689 2.94 -22.82 -16.16
CA LYS A 689 2.54 -24.18 -16.62
C LYS A 689 3.27 -25.34 -15.87
N THR A 690 2.67 -26.51 -15.59
CA THR A 690 1.38 -27.11 -16.02
C THR A 690 0.88 -28.11 -14.97
N VAL A 691 -0.43 -28.15 -14.71
CA VAL A 691 -1.37 -29.31 -14.72
C VAL A 691 -2.75 -28.73 -14.43
#